data_AF-A0A0S8DK02-F1
#
_entry.id   AF-A0A0S8DK02-F1
#
_cell.length_a   1.000
_cell.length_b   1.000
_cell.length_c   1.000
_cell.angle_alpha   90.00
_cell.angle_beta   90.00
_cell.angle_gamma   90.00
#
_symmetry.space_group_name_H-M   'P 1'
#
loop_
_entity.id
_entity.type
_entity.pdbx_description
1 polymer ?
#
loop_
_entity_poly.entity_id
_entity_poly.type
_entity_poly.pdbx_seq_one_letter_code
_entity_poly.pdbx_strand_id
1 'polypeptide(L)'
;MLRIIKSSLVAVMLITPCALFAQDPGQAGRDAAAQAMGTYGNISGLSENVFKPLQGQVDMSTLDGSKTFSSQITCSQAMEFLQVDMFRGPMNDISALNVHWDSDLDGTMDSSRELTAFTEHGTISGVCNNGIISCEEGTWDNCRGYKVEYSSGSFGLSISPVTNLEGCYCINDFCTNPYLTESAIMDTASSAVLNGFMDTHRSFSVSEIINLTHAVHFYGQEPTSCFSSNVNTLAGFFDNPFAIDTEAQTEAMTQSADSQSMHNLVNNAYANQVEPRETHTCTITRAINQSILDIYDIIEPIGGSGSLAVVNTCGQFCIDIIIGQPYDNWLCGACGLWEGSYDFYMHLPNKISNATLLDVYYDDHMQIWIGDLTTVSTTGYCGPAPECVWYGPHDAFPPETSEGCCEHSTNFHQNPNLDVSSYFQTAGPLQTKVRVGYSGCGEGYAHIRLSVTDWCEWSEAMQDNCQVYEADINCQIKDETVDSVPTIINFSTTGKASLPSPVSVCNQNIMRDWYVRERTYMCDVSQSFDFTDVKQRLATIAQRTSRTDSTFSYGDYSMNPEGQWTSYTSGTLTMQPPPEINSCVQVCRVKVAASDTHASSTGNTSSYNLSNQMNEYSYKNCDNGTCGVKPGETLVDDCSCQTNFNEAFTAMQLLRLAGEDVECAPY
;
A
#
# COMPACT_ATOMS: atom_id res chain seq x y z
N MET A 1 -27.33 73.03 9.31
CA MET A 1 -25.95 72.48 9.29
C MET A 1 -25.60 71.95 10.68
N LEU A 2 -25.09 70.72 10.71
CA LEU A 2 -24.23 70.08 11.72
C LEU A 2 -24.59 70.09 13.23
N ARG A 3 -24.96 68.87 13.68
CA ARG A 3 -24.55 68.07 14.87
C ARG A 3 -23.87 68.78 16.07
N ILE A 4 -24.30 68.42 17.30
CA ILE A 4 -23.56 67.52 18.22
C ILE A 4 -24.33 67.27 19.55
N ILE A 5 -24.46 65.98 19.89
CA ILE A 5 -24.50 65.28 21.20
C ILE A 5 -25.53 65.69 22.28
N LYS A 6 -26.42 64.74 22.62
CA LYS A 6 -26.95 64.53 23.97
C LYS A 6 -27.07 63.05 24.31
N SER A 7 -26.59 62.75 25.52
CA SER A 7 -26.60 61.51 26.29
C SER A 7 -28.02 61.00 26.58
N SER A 8 -28.18 59.68 26.81
CA SER A 8 -28.72 59.08 28.06
C SER A 8 -29.29 57.66 27.89
N LEU A 9 -29.08 56.87 28.95
CA LEU A 9 -29.82 55.68 29.42
C LEU A 9 -29.77 54.39 28.57
N VAL A 10 -28.99 53.41 29.06
CA VAL A 10 -29.17 51.99 28.76
C VAL A 10 -29.75 51.33 30.01
N ALA A 11 -30.92 50.70 29.85
CA ALA A 11 -31.63 49.93 30.86
C ALA A 11 -30.96 48.57 31.06
N VAL A 12 -30.77 48.19 32.33
CA VAL A 12 -30.29 46.86 32.75
C VAL A 12 -31.47 45.89 32.70
N MET A 13 -31.46 44.95 31.74
CA MET A 13 -32.31 43.76 31.77
C MET A 13 -31.58 42.66 32.53
N LEU A 14 -32.16 42.23 33.66
CA LEU A 14 -31.78 41.02 34.38
C LEU A 14 -32.11 39.79 33.52
N ILE A 15 -31.08 39.08 33.06
CA ILE A 15 -31.18 37.74 32.48
C ILE A 15 -31.07 36.76 33.65
N THR A 16 -32.18 36.09 33.98
CA THR A 16 -32.20 34.95 34.88
C THR A 16 -31.49 33.77 34.18
N PRO A 17 -30.39 33.22 34.71
CA PRO A 17 -29.79 32.03 34.12
C PRO A 17 -30.70 30.84 34.42
N CYS A 18 -31.28 30.26 33.38
CA CYS A 18 -31.87 28.93 33.44
C CYS A 18 -30.73 27.95 33.74
N ALA A 19 -30.72 27.37 34.94
CA ALA A 19 -29.76 26.34 35.29
C ALA A 19 -30.09 25.07 34.48
N LEU A 20 -29.37 24.86 33.39
CA LEU A 20 -29.23 23.56 32.75
C LEU A 20 -28.49 22.65 33.73
N PHE A 21 -29.25 21.80 34.44
CA PHE A 21 -28.67 20.70 35.19
C PHE A 21 -28.02 19.74 34.18
N ALA A 22 -26.70 19.57 34.27
CA ALA A 22 -26.00 18.49 33.58
C ALA A 22 -26.60 17.16 34.06
N GLN A 23 -27.20 16.41 33.13
CA GLN A 23 -27.77 15.10 33.38
C GLN A 23 -26.64 14.14 33.79
N ASP A 24 -26.81 13.38 34.88
CA ASP A 24 -25.85 12.36 35.31
C ASP A 24 -25.52 11.45 34.10
N PRO A 25 -24.24 11.34 33.67
CA PRO A 25 -23.86 10.50 32.53
C PRO A 25 -24.36 9.06 32.67
N GLY A 26 -24.45 8.55 33.91
CA GLY A 26 -25.01 7.24 34.20
C GLY A 26 -26.53 7.18 34.00
N GLN A 27 -27.25 8.25 34.33
CA GLN A 27 -28.69 8.35 34.08
C GLN A 27 -28.99 8.56 32.60
N ALA A 28 -28.25 9.45 31.93
CA ALA A 28 -28.34 9.63 30.48
C ALA A 28 -28.04 8.32 29.73
N GLY A 29 -27.04 7.54 30.18
CA GLY A 29 -26.74 6.22 29.63
C GLY A 29 -27.85 5.19 29.86
N ARG A 30 -28.50 5.19 31.04
CA ARG A 30 -29.65 4.32 31.34
C ARG A 30 -30.90 4.72 30.56
N ASP A 31 -31.16 6.01 30.43
CA ASP A 31 -32.29 6.54 29.66
C ASP A 31 -32.11 6.23 28.17
N ALA A 32 -30.90 6.42 27.64
CA ALA A 32 -30.55 6.04 26.26
C ALA A 32 -30.66 4.52 26.03
N ALA A 33 -30.23 3.69 27.00
CA ALA A 33 -30.36 2.24 26.91
C ALA A 33 -31.83 1.78 26.96
N ALA A 34 -32.65 2.36 27.85
CA ALA A 34 -34.08 2.06 27.92
C ALA A 34 -34.82 2.48 26.64
N GLN A 35 -34.42 3.61 26.06
CA GLN A 35 -34.93 4.09 24.79
C GLN A 35 -34.50 3.18 23.62
N ALA A 36 -33.24 2.74 23.60
CA ALA A 36 -32.74 1.76 22.64
C ALA A 36 -33.48 0.42 22.73
N MET A 37 -33.70 -0.09 23.94
CA MET A 37 -34.47 -1.33 24.12
C MET A 37 -35.96 -1.16 23.80
N GLY A 38 -36.54 0.01 24.05
CA GLY A 38 -37.92 0.30 23.68
C GLY A 38 -38.12 0.31 22.16
N THR A 39 -37.17 0.88 21.42
CA THR A 39 -37.23 1.05 19.96
C THR A 39 -36.75 -0.20 19.21
N TYR A 40 -35.69 -0.88 19.69
CA TYR A 40 -35.01 -1.99 18.98
C TYR A 40 -35.01 -3.32 19.75
N GLY A 41 -35.53 -3.37 20.98
CA GLY A 41 -35.39 -4.56 21.85
C GLY A 41 -36.24 -5.77 21.47
N ASN A 42 -36.96 -5.75 20.35
CA ASN A 42 -37.71 -6.88 19.81
C ASN A 42 -37.79 -6.82 18.28
N ILE A 43 -38.18 -7.94 17.66
CA ILE A 43 -38.13 -8.10 16.20
C ILE A 43 -39.09 -7.16 15.44
N SER A 44 -40.23 -6.78 16.02
CA SER A 44 -41.13 -5.79 15.44
C SER A 44 -40.54 -4.38 15.54
N GLY A 45 -39.87 -4.06 16.64
CA GLY A 45 -39.13 -2.82 16.81
C GLY A 45 -37.97 -2.71 15.81
N LEU A 46 -37.23 -3.79 15.57
CA LEU A 46 -36.22 -3.86 14.52
C LEU A 46 -36.85 -3.78 13.11
N SER A 47 -37.96 -4.48 12.87
CA SER A 47 -38.64 -4.47 11.57
C SER A 47 -39.16 -3.09 11.20
N GLU A 48 -39.87 -2.41 12.12
CA GLU A 48 -40.46 -1.10 11.86
C GLU A 48 -39.43 0.04 11.89
N ASN A 49 -38.42 -0.02 12.77
CA ASN A 49 -37.48 1.09 12.97
C ASN A 49 -36.11 0.88 12.30
N VAL A 50 -35.84 -0.30 11.75
CA VAL A 50 -34.59 -0.62 11.04
C VAL A 50 -34.87 -1.24 9.67
N PHE A 51 -35.49 -2.42 9.59
CA PHE A 51 -35.57 -3.16 8.30
C PHE A 51 -36.47 -2.50 7.25
N LYS A 52 -37.69 -2.06 7.60
CA LYS A 52 -38.57 -1.35 6.67
C LYS A 52 -38.01 0.00 6.21
N PRO A 53 -37.36 0.79 7.09
CA PRO A 53 -36.63 1.96 6.64
C PRO A 53 -35.49 1.65 5.67
N LEU A 54 -34.71 0.59 5.94
CA LEU A 54 -33.65 0.12 5.04
C LEU A 54 -34.16 -0.37 3.68
N GLN A 55 -35.42 -0.79 3.62
CA GLN A 55 -36.13 -1.18 2.39
C GLN A 55 -36.86 -0.01 1.71
N GLY A 56 -36.71 1.22 2.20
CA GLY A 56 -37.37 2.42 1.64
C GLY A 56 -38.88 2.48 1.85
N GLN A 57 -39.45 1.64 2.71
CA GLN A 57 -40.90 1.61 2.96
C GLN A 57 -41.36 2.72 3.93
N VAL A 58 -40.47 3.20 4.81
CA VAL A 58 -40.69 4.29 5.78
C VAL A 58 -39.38 5.05 6.03
N ASP A 59 -39.42 6.26 6.58
CA ASP A 59 -38.19 6.97 6.99
C ASP A 59 -37.62 6.37 8.28
N MET A 60 -36.29 6.29 8.39
CA MET A 60 -35.63 5.92 9.64
C MET A 60 -35.67 7.10 10.60
N SER A 61 -35.82 6.81 11.89
CA SER A 61 -35.78 7.84 12.92
C SER A 61 -34.59 7.63 13.85
N THR A 62 -34.02 8.75 14.30
CA THR A 62 -33.09 8.77 15.44
C THR A 62 -33.74 8.11 16.66
N LEU A 63 -32.91 7.57 17.55
CA LEU A 63 -33.40 6.81 18.71
C LEU A 63 -34.37 7.60 19.61
N ASP A 64 -34.23 8.93 19.63
CA ASP A 64 -35.11 9.84 20.34
C ASP A 64 -36.30 10.35 19.53
N GLY A 65 -36.45 9.89 18.30
CA GLY A 65 -37.48 10.30 17.34
C GLY A 65 -37.38 11.76 16.91
N SER A 66 -36.32 12.48 17.31
CA SER A 66 -36.21 13.93 17.11
C SER A 66 -35.92 14.31 15.65
N LYS A 67 -35.33 13.37 14.91
CA LYS A 67 -35.01 13.49 13.48
C LYS A 67 -35.42 12.23 12.75
N THR A 68 -35.97 12.42 11.56
CA THR A 68 -36.19 11.36 10.58
C THR A 68 -35.31 11.62 9.36
N PHE A 69 -34.87 10.55 8.72
CA PHE A 69 -34.11 10.60 7.47
C PHE A 69 -34.44 9.37 6.63
N SER A 70 -34.41 9.53 5.32
CA SER A 70 -34.57 8.39 4.42
C SER A 70 -33.29 7.56 4.45
N SER A 71 -33.41 6.28 4.79
CA SER A 71 -32.29 5.34 4.88
C SER A 71 -32.50 4.18 3.91
N GLN A 72 -32.78 4.47 2.64
CA GLN A 72 -33.11 3.43 1.67
C GLN A 72 -31.82 2.78 1.12
N ILE A 73 -31.60 1.49 1.44
CA ILE A 73 -30.53 0.67 0.86
C ILE A 73 -31.04 -0.08 -0.40
N THR A 74 -32.34 -0.34 -0.52
CA THR A 74 -32.94 -1.02 -1.68
C THR A 74 -33.35 -0.02 -2.76
N CYS A 75 -32.83 -0.09 -4.00
CA CYS A 75 -33.25 0.81 -5.07
C CYS A 75 -34.50 0.29 -5.78
N SER A 76 -35.58 1.05 -5.61
CA SER A 76 -36.91 0.75 -6.19
C SER A 76 -37.47 -0.63 -5.82
N GLN A 77 -38.71 -0.92 -6.21
CA GLN A 77 -39.44 -2.11 -5.79
C GLN A 77 -38.69 -3.37 -6.26
N ALA A 78 -38.49 -4.33 -5.36
CA ALA A 78 -37.94 -5.64 -5.68
C ALA A 78 -38.71 -6.25 -6.87
N MET A 79 -37.98 -6.61 -7.94
CA MET A 79 -38.58 -7.17 -9.14
C MET A 79 -38.37 -8.66 -9.17
N GLU A 80 -39.34 -9.39 -9.72
CA GLU A 80 -39.22 -10.82 -9.92
C GLU A 80 -38.18 -11.07 -11.01
N PHE A 81 -37.13 -11.84 -10.71
CA PHE A 81 -36.04 -12.09 -11.66
C PHE A 81 -35.85 -13.57 -11.98
N LEU A 82 -36.38 -14.46 -11.13
CA LEU A 82 -36.23 -15.90 -11.28
C LEU A 82 -37.46 -16.61 -10.72
N GLN A 83 -38.01 -17.54 -11.50
CA GLN A 83 -39.08 -18.43 -11.10
C GLN A 83 -38.69 -19.87 -11.44
N VAL A 84 -38.90 -20.78 -10.50
CA VAL A 84 -38.61 -22.21 -10.66
C VAL A 84 -39.88 -23.01 -10.42
N ASP A 85 -40.36 -23.72 -11.45
CA ASP A 85 -41.52 -24.60 -11.37
C ASP A 85 -41.10 -26.07 -11.42
N MET A 86 -41.70 -26.89 -10.56
CA MET A 86 -41.37 -28.31 -10.43
C MET A 86 -42.63 -29.17 -10.56
N PHE A 87 -42.58 -30.16 -11.44
CA PHE A 87 -43.64 -31.14 -11.62
C PHE A 87 -43.11 -32.57 -11.42
N ARG A 88 -43.82 -33.34 -10.59
CA ARG A 88 -43.52 -34.76 -10.36
C ARG A 88 -44.12 -35.63 -11.45
N GLY A 89 -43.32 -36.58 -11.90
CA GLY A 89 -43.69 -37.62 -12.85
C GLY A 89 -44.07 -38.94 -12.16
N PRO A 90 -44.22 -40.02 -12.94
CA PRO A 90 -44.35 -41.36 -12.41
C PRO A 90 -43.14 -41.73 -11.53
N MET A 91 -43.35 -42.65 -10.60
CA MET A 91 -42.31 -43.12 -9.66
C MET A 91 -41.65 -42.02 -8.82
N ASN A 92 -42.31 -40.87 -8.67
CA ASN A 92 -41.85 -39.75 -7.86
C ASN A 92 -40.53 -39.10 -8.33
N ASP A 93 -40.07 -39.32 -9.55
CA ASP A 93 -39.04 -38.47 -10.16
C ASP A 93 -39.63 -37.09 -10.52
N ILE A 94 -38.79 -36.06 -10.67
CA ILE A 94 -39.23 -34.78 -11.26
C ILE A 94 -39.21 -34.96 -12.78
N SER A 95 -40.39 -34.84 -13.41
CA SER A 95 -40.55 -34.95 -14.86
C SER A 95 -40.30 -33.63 -15.58
N ALA A 96 -40.51 -32.49 -14.91
CA ALA A 96 -40.23 -31.17 -15.46
C ALA A 96 -39.73 -30.23 -14.37
N LEU A 97 -38.57 -29.63 -14.61
CA LEU A 97 -38.02 -28.52 -13.82
C LEU A 97 -37.86 -27.32 -14.75
N ASN A 98 -38.84 -26.42 -14.71
CA ASN A 98 -38.86 -25.23 -15.56
C ASN A 98 -38.25 -24.06 -14.80
N VAL A 99 -37.33 -23.36 -15.46
CA VAL A 99 -36.73 -22.15 -14.96
C VAL A 99 -37.16 -21.02 -15.88
N HIS A 100 -37.81 -20.01 -15.32
CA HIS A 100 -38.09 -18.75 -15.98
C HIS A 100 -37.16 -17.71 -15.35
N TRP A 101 -36.60 -16.80 -16.14
CA TRP A 101 -35.81 -15.71 -15.63
C TRP A 101 -35.99 -14.46 -16.47
N ASP A 102 -35.67 -13.34 -15.85
CA ASP A 102 -35.52 -12.05 -16.50
C ASP A 102 -34.07 -11.92 -16.98
N SER A 103 -33.86 -11.91 -18.30
CA SER A 103 -32.52 -11.95 -18.88
C SER A 103 -31.78 -10.62 -18.87
N ASP A 104 -32.51 -9.50 -18.79
CA ASP A 104 -31.95 -8.15 -18.74
C ASP A 104 -32.28 -7.39 -17.44
N LEU A 105 -32.97 -8.05 -16.51
CA LEU A 105 -33.29 -7.58 -15.16
C LEU A 105 -34.16 -6.31 -15.17
N ASP A 106 -35.01 -6.17 -16.21
CA ASP A 106 -35.90 -5.03 -16.40
C ASP A 106 -37.23 -5.13 -15.61
N GLY A 107 -37.45 -6.25 -14.93
CA GLY A 107 -38.62 -6.60 -14.14
C GLY A 107 -39.68 -7.38 -14.92
N THR A 108 -39.41 -7.78 -16.16
CA THR A 108 -40.28 -8.64 -16.95
C THR A 108 -39.61 -9.97 -17.30
N MET A 109 -40.24 -11.06 -16.90
CA MET A 109 -39.77 -12.41 -17.23
C MET A 109 -39.87 -12.66 -18.73
N ASP A 110 -38.72 -12.78 -19.41
CA ASP A 110 -38.63 -12.87 -20.87
C ASP A 110 -38.04 -14.20 -21.38
N SER A 111 -37.47 -14.99 -20.46
CA SER A 111 -36.70 -16.19 -20.79
C SER A 111 -37.17 -17.40 -20.00
N SER A 112 -37.13 -18.58 -20.63
CA SER A 112 -37.46 -19.83 -19.96
C SER A 112 -36.72 -21.04 -20.53
N ARG A 113 -36.55 -22.06 -19.68
CA ARG A 113 -35.90 -23.32 -20.05
C ARG A 113 -36.31 -24.46 -19.13
N GLU A 114 -36.54 -25.62 -19.72
CA GLU A 114 -36.76 -26.87 -19.00
C GLU A 114 -35.43 -27.62 -18.80
N LEU A 115 -34.97 -27.76 -17.56
CA LEU A 115 -33.67 -28.37 -17.25
C LEU A 115 -33.66 -29.90 -17.41
N THR A 116 -34.79 -30.57 -17.17
CA THR A 116 -34.95 -32.03 -17.34
C THR A 116 -34.62 -32.47 -18.78
N ALA A 117 -34.88 -31.62 -19.78
CA ALA A 117 -34.58 -31.88 -21.19
C ALA A 117 -33.08 -32.03 -21.51
N PHE A 118 -32.19 -31.59 -20.61
CA PHE A 118 -30.74 -31.69 -20.76
C PHE A 118 -30.12 -32.86 -19.96
N THR A 119 -30.96 -33.62 -19.26
CA THR A 119 -30.55 -34.82 -18.54
C THR A 119 -30.58 -36.04 -19.45
N GLU A 120 -29.76 -37.06 -19.14
CA GLU A 120 -29.65 -38.28 -19.94
C GLU A 120 -30.96 -39.09 -19.98
N HIS A 121 -31.73 -39.09 -18.88
CA HIS A 121 -32.96 -39.88 -18.75
C HIS A 121 -34.25 -39.04 -18.86
N GLY A 122 -34.14 -37.73 -19.05
CA GLY A 122 -35.30 -36.83 -19.14
C GLY A 122 -36.03 -36.59 -17.81
N THR A 123 -35.50 -37.08 -16.70
CA THR A 123 -36.05 -36.97 -15.35
C THR A 123 -34.96 -36.67 -14.32
N ILE A 124 -35.35 -36.14 -13.17
CA ILE A 124 -34.46 -35.90 -12.03
C ILE A 124 -34.86 -36.82 -10.88
N SER A 125 -33.93 -37.65 -10.45
CA SER A 125 -34.09 -38.66 -9.40
C SER A 125 -33.53 -38.21 -8.06
N GLY A 126 -32.63 -37.21 -8.06
CA GLY A 126 -32.07 -36.60 -6.86
C GLY A 126 -31.79 -35.11 -7.02
N VAL A 127 -31.86 -34.36 -5.93
CA VAL A 127 -31.61 -32.91 -5.88
C VAL A 127 -30.45 -32.61 -4.94
N CYS A 128 -29.69 -31.56 -5.25
CA CYS A 128 -28.54 -31.07 -4.50
C CYS A 128 -28.63 -29.54 -4.37
N ASN A 129 -27.93 -28.93 -3.41
CA ASN A 129 -27.97 -27.48 -3.22
C ASN A 129 -27.40 -26.68 -4.40
N ASN A 130 -26.54 -27.27 -5.23
CA ASN A 130 -25.91 -26.64 -6.39
C ASN A 130 -26.12 -27.44 -7.70
N GLY A 131 -26.99 -28.45 -7.70
CA GLY A 131 -27.13 -29.37 -8.83
C GLY A 131 -28.27 -30.37 -8.73
N ILE A 132 -28.31 -31.30 -9.69
CA ILE A 132 -29.33 -32.35 -9.82
C ILE A 132 -28.69 -33.67 -10.25
N ILE A 133 -29.38 -34.78 -9.97
CA ILE A 133 -28.96 -36.14 -10.33
C ILE A 133 -30.07 -36.79 -11.15
N SER A 134 -29.73 -37.32 -12.32
CA SER A 134 -30.65 -38.04 -13.21
C SER A 134 -30.25 -39.51 -13.27
N CYS A 135 -31.18 -40.41 -13.02
CA CYS A 135 -31.01 -41.87 -13.06
C CYS A 135 -32.11 -42.49 -13.94
N GLU A 136 -32.07 -43.81 -14.17
CA GLU A 136 -33.21 -44.49 -14.80
C GLU A 136 -34.48 -44.33 -13.92
N GLU A 137 -35.61 -44.03 -14.56
CA GLU A 137 -36.89 -43.70 -13.90
C GLU A 137 -37.27 -44.73 -12.81
N GLY A 138 -37.56 -44.24 -11.61
CA GLY A 138 -37.92 -45.03 -10.43
C GLY A 138 -36.79 -45.85 -9.80
N THR A 139 -35.54 -45.63 -10.20
CA THR A 139 -34.37 -46.36 -9.68
C THR A 139 -33.25 -45.42 -9.19
N TRP A 140 -32.16 -46.01 -8.69
CA TRP A 140 -30.90 -45.30 -8.43
C TRP A 140 -29.75 -45.91 -9.22
N ASP A 141 -30.06 -46.40 -10.42
CA ASP A 141 -29.12 -47.03 -11.35
C ASP A 141 -28.77 -46.09 -12.51
N ASN A 142 -27.56 -46.24 -13.06
CA ASN A 142 -27.05 -45.47 -14.20
C ASN A 142 -27.17 -43.94 -14.03
N CYS A 143 -26.89 -43.47 -12.82
CA CYS A 143 -27.03 -42.07 -12.44
C CYS A 143 -25.91 -41.17 -12.99
N ARG A 144 -26.28 -39.94 -13.36
CA ARG A 144 -25.36 -38.85 -13.69
C ARG A 144 -25.68 -37.58 -12.90
N GLY A 145 -24.65 -37.00 -12.30
CA GLY A 145 -24.73 -35.71 -11.61
C GLY A 145 -24.51 -34.53 -12.57
N TYR A 146 -25.23 -33.45 -12.33
CA TYR A 146 -25.16 -32.21 -13.09
C TYR A 146 -25.10 -31.01 -12.14
N LYS A 147 -24.17 -30.08 -12.37
CA LYS A 147 -24.19 -28.77 -11.72
C LYS A 147 -25.10 -27.85 -12.55
N VAL A 148 -25.94 -27.05 -11.88
CA VAL A 148 -26.72 -26.01 -12.56
C VAL A 148 -25.82 -24.79 -12.77
N GLU A 149 -25.80 -24.26 -13.99
CA GLU A 149 -24.98 -23.11 -14.36
C GLU A 149 -25.81 -22.09 -15.12
N TYR A 150 -25.56 -20.81 -14.84
CA TYR A 150 -26.00 -19.71 -15.70
C TYR A 150 -24.79 -19.24 -16.51
N SER A 151 -24.86 -19.31 -17.84
CA SER A 151 -23.78 -18.84 -18.70
C SER A 151 -24.32 -18.30 -20.01
N SER A 152 -23.68 -17.23 -20.52
CA SER A 152 -24.08 -16.58 -21.77
C SER A 152 -25.56 -16.20 -21.84
N GLY A 153 -26.14 -15.75 -20.71
CA GLY A 153 -27.53 -15.33 -20.62
C GLY A 153 -28.55 -16.48 -20.55
N SER A 154 -28.13 -17.70 -20.20
CA SER A 154 -29.03 -18.87 -20.15
C SER A 154 -28.64 -19.87 -19.08
N PHE A 155 -29.65 -20.51 -18.48
CA PHE A 155 -29.43 -21.67 -17.62
C PHE A 155 -29.07 -22.92 -18.41
N GLY A 156 -28.23 -23.77 -17.82
CA GLY A 156 -27.81 -25.04 -18.37
C GLY A 156 -27.33 -26.00 -17.29
N LEU A 157 -26.91 -27.18 -17.75
CA LEU A 157 -26.38 -28.24 -16.91
C LEU A 157 -24.98 -28.61 -17.39
N SER A 158 -24.01 -28.63 -16.48
CA SER A 158 -22.67 -29.17 -16.73
C SER A 158 -22.51 -30.51 -16.03
N ILE A 159 -21.91 -31.49 -16.71
CA ILE A 159 -21.69 -32.82 -16.13
C ILE A 159 -20.67 -32.67 -15.00
N SER A 160 -21.04 -33.13 -13.80
CA SER A 160 -20.20 -33.00 -12.61
C SER A 160 -20.16 -34.32 -11.82
N PRO A 161 -19.00 -34.72 -11.28
CA PRO A 161 -18.94 -35.80 -10.30
C PRO A 161 -19.86 -35.48 -9.11
N VAL A 162 -20.57 -36.48 -8.59
CA VAL A 162 -21.48 -36.30 -7.44
C VAL A 162 -20.74 -35.76 -6.19
N THR A 163 -19.42 -35.97 -6.09
CA THR A 163 -18.57 -35.41 -5.02
C THR A 163 -18.46 -33.88 -5.05
N ASN A 164 -18.72 -33.26 -6.20
CA ASN A 164 -18.71 -31.80 -6.36
C ASN A 164 -20.11 -31.19 -6.22
N LEU A 165 -21.11 -32.04 -5.94
CA LEU A 165 -22.47 -31.61 -5.67
C LEU A 165 -22.71 -31.61 -4.15
N GLU A 166 -23.41 -30.59 -3.67
CA GLU A 166 -23.54 -30.31 -2.24
C GLU A 166 -24.90 -30.76 -1.71
N GLY A 167 -24.92 -31.43 -0.56
CA GLY A 167 -26.17 -31.74 0.15
C GLY A 167 -27.14 -32.64 -0.62
N CYS A 168 -26.66 -33.47 -1.54
CA CYS A 168 -27.51 -34.27 -2.40
C CYS A 168 -28.35 -35.32 -1.67
N TYR A 169 -29.59 -35.51 -2.10
CA TYR A 169 -30.43 -36.62 -1.65
C TYR A 169 -31.37 -37.14 -2.76
N CYS A 170 -31.80 -38.38 -2.56
CA CYS A 170 -32.68 -39.16 -3.44
C CYS A 170 -34.15 -38.75 -3.21
N ILE A 171 -34.94 -38.60 -4.28
CA ILE A 171 -36.35 -38.14 -4.21
C ILE A 171 -37.41 -39.07 -4.85
N ASN A 172 -37.01 -40.12 -5.58
CA ASN A 172 -37.94 -41.04 -6.25
C ASN A 172 -38.38 -42.24 -5.38
N ASP A 173 -39.18 -43.14 -5.95
CA ASP A 173 -39.76 -44.29 -5.23
C ASP A 173 -38.73 -45.35 -4.78
N PHE A 174 -37.50 -45.31 -5.30
CA PHE A 174 -36.41 -46.14 -4.79
C PHE A 174 -35.95 -45.69 -3.40
N CYS A 175 -36.13 -44.41 -3.06
CA CYS A 175 -35.58 -43.83 -1.85
C CYS A 175 -36.33 -44.33 -0.60
N THR A 176 -35.62 -44.93 0.34
CA THR A 176 -36.21 -45.45 1.58
C THR A 176 -36.46 -44.38 2.66
N ASN A 177 -36.53 -43.09 2.29
CA ASN A 177 -36.64 -41.97 3.24
C ASN A 177 -38.06 -41.35 3.24
N PRO A 178 -38.94 -41.70 4.19
CA PRO A 178 -40.37 -41.42 4.10
C PRO A 178 -40.80 -40.00 4.55
N TYR A 179 -39.87 -39.05 4.73
CA TYR A 179 -40.16 -37.76 5.39
C TYR A 179 -39.76 -36.50 4.62
N LEU A 180 -39.32 -36.62 3.36
CA LEU A 180 -39.05 -35.43 2.55
C LEU A 180 -40.37 -34.85 2.05
N THR A 181 -40.69 -33.64 2.49
CA THR A 181 -41.86 -32.91 2.03
C THR A 181 -41.61 -32.36 0.64
N GLU A 182 -42.67 -32.17 -0.15
CA GLU A 182 -42.58 -31.55 -1.48
C GLU A 182 -41.88 -30.18 -1.42
N SER A 183 -42.13 -29.43 -0.33
CA SER A 183 -41.48 -28.14 -0.08
C SER A 183 -39.97 -28.26 0.09
N ALA A 184 -39.47 -29.30 0.77
CA ALA A 184 -38.02 -29.48 0.96
C ALA A 184 -37.31 -29.82 -0.35
N ILE A 185 -37.94 -30.65 -1.17
CA ILE A 185 -37.46 -31.01 -2.51
C ILE A 185 -37.41 -29.76 -3.39
N MET A 186 -38.50 -28.98 -3.40
CA MET A 186 -38.60 -27.73 -4.14
C MET A 186 -37.55 -26.71 -3.68
N ASP A 187 -37.39 -26.50 -2.37
CA ASP A 187 -36.41 -25.55 -1.81
C ASP A 187 -34.98 -25.91 -2.23
N THR A 188 -34.67 -27.21 -2.29
CA THR A 188 -33.33 -27.67 -2.70
C THR A 188 -33.12 -27.51 -4.20
N ALA A 189 -34.12 -27.88 -5.02
CA ALA A 189 -34.07 -27.72 -6.47
C ALA A 189 -33.99 -26.25 -6.90
N SER A 190 -34.77 -25.38 -6.25
CA SER A 190 -34.75 -23.94 -6.52
C SER A 190 -33.45 -23.29 -6.04
N SER A 191 -32.87 -23.77 -4.93
CA SER A 191 -31.53 -23.35 -4.47
C SER A 191 -30.44 -23.69 -5.48
N ALA A 192 -30.51 -24.86 -6.14
CA ALA A 192 -29.56 -25.22 -7.19
C ALA A 192 -29.58 -24.21 -8.35
N VAL A 193 -30.78 -23.81 -8.78
CA VAL A 193 -30.97 -22.84 -9.86
C VAL A 193 -30.50 -21.45 -9.42
N LEU A 194 -30.90 -21.00 -8.23
CA LEU A 194 -30.45 -19.71 -7.70
C LEU A 194 -28.93 -19.66 -7.58
N ASN A 195 -28.28 -20.71 -7.08
CA ASN A 195 -26.81 -20.76 -7.00
C ASN A 195 -26.15 -20.68 -8.37
N GLY A 196 -26.72 -21.32 -9.40
CA GLY A 196 -26.25 -21.19 -10.77
C GLY A 196 -26.28 -19.75 -11.29
N PHE A 197 -27.29 -18.97 -10.89
CA PHE A 197 -27.41 -17.53 -11.23
C PHE A 197 -26.46 -16.66 -10.41
N MET A 198 -26.39 -16.90 -9.10
CA MET A 198 -25.55 -16.13 -8.17
C MET A 198 -24.05 -16.35 -8.42
N ASP A 199 -23.66 -17.49 -8.99
CA ASP A 199 -22.27 -17.76 -9.40
C ASP A 199 -21.76 -16.72 -10.42
N THR A 200 -22.63 -16.21 -11.30
CA THR A 200 -22.32 -15.16 -12.29
C THR A 200 -22.78 -13.76 -11.90
N HIS A 201 -23.80 -13.63 -11.06
CA HIS A 201 -24.36 -12.35 -10.62
C HIS A 201 -24.11 -12.10 -9.13
N ARG A 202 -22.83 -12.05 -8.76
CA ARG A 202 -22.40 -11.99 -7.34
C ARG A 202 -22.74 -10.68 -6.64
N SER A 203 -22.99 -9.61 -7.40
CA SER A 203 -23.48 -8.33 -6.91
C SER A 203 -25.00 -8.32 -6.72
N PHE A 204 -25.75 -9.24 -7.32
CA PHE A 204 -27.20 -9.22 -7.29
C PHE A 204 -27.73 -9.63 -5.90
N SER A 205 -28.70 -8.87 -5.39
CA SER A 205 -29.26 -9.09 -4.05
C SER A 205 -30.66 -9.69 -4.15
N VAL A 206 -30.87 -10.82 -3.46
CA VAL A 206 -32.19 -11.44 -3.29
C VAL A 206 -32.87 -10.80 -2.08
N SER A 207 -33.96 -10.09 -2.32
CA SER A 207 -34.70 -9.34 -1.29
C SER A 207 -35.88 -10.12 -0.72
N GLU A 208 -36.51 -11.00 -1.52
CA GLU A 208 -37.67 -11.79 -1.12
C GLU A 208 -37.75 -13.12 -1.88
N ILE A 209 -38.28 -14.16 -1.22
CA ILE A 209 -38.53 -15.48 -1.79
C ILE A 209 -39.96 -15.88 -1.42
N ILE A 210 -40.78 -16.18 -2.43
CA ILE A 210 -42.16 -16.64 -2.26
C ILE A 210 -42.24 -18.11 -2.66
N ASN A 211 -42.49 -18.97 -1.66
CA ASN A 211 -42.67 -20.41 -1.85
C ASN A 211 -44.15 -20.75 -2.10
N LEU A 212 -44.45 -21.27 -3.28
CA LEU A 212 -45.74 -21.82 -3.67
C LEU A 212 -45.69 -23.36 -3.70
N THR A 213 -46.85 -24.02 -3.81
CA THR A 213 -46.93 -25.49 -3.78
C THR A 213 -46.10 -26.18 -4.88
N HIS A 214 -46.00 -25.57 -6.07
CA HIS A 214 -45.26 -26.11 -7.23
C HIS A 214 -44.36 -25.07 -7.92
N ALA A 215 -44.13 -23.92 -7.29
CA ALA A 215 -43.25 -22.89 -7.81
C ALA A 215 -42.52 -22.14 -6.69
N VAL A 216 -41.34 -21.62 -6.99
CA VAL A 216 -40.62 -20.67 -6.13
C VAL A 216 -40.31 -19.43 -6.94
N HIS A 217 -40.70 -18.27 -6.44
CA HIS A 217 -40.48 -16.98 -7.07
C HIS A 217 -39.43 -16.21 -6.26
N PHE A 218 -38.40 -15.71 -6.93
CA PHE A 218 -37.33 -14.93 -6.33
C PHE A 218 -37.43 -13.48 -6.81
N TYR A 219 -37.37 -12.58 -5.84
CA TYR A 219 -37.37 -11.15 -6.06
C TYR A 219 -36.02 -10.58 -5.62
N GLY A 220 -35.52 -9.61 -6.38
CA GLY A 220 -34.21 -9.06 -6.14
C GLY A 220 -33.95 -7.82 -6.95
N GLN A 221 -32.72 -7.32 -6.85
CA GLN A 221 -32.28 -6.13 -7.55
C GLN A 221 -30.75 -6.16 -7.70
N GLU A 222 -30.27 -5.50 -8.75
CA GLU A 222 -28.85 -5.21 -8.91
C GLU A 222 -28.50 -3.89 -8.17
N PRO A 223 -27.58 -3.91 -7.18
CA PRO A 223 -27.22 -2.72 -6.41
C PRO A 223 -26.50 -1.64 -7.24
N THR A 224 -25.98 -2.00 -8.43
CA THR A 224 -25.25 -1.08 -9.32
C THR A 224 -26.08 0.12 -9.77
N SER A 225 -27.40 0.01 -9.76
CA SER A 225 -28.33 1.11 -10.05
C SER A 225 -28.42 2.16 -8.93
N CYS A 226 -27.94 1.84 -7.72
CA CYS A 226 -27.95 2.71 -6.54
C CYS A 226 -26.70 3.56 -6.38
N PHE A 227 -25.57 3.06 -6.88
CA PHE A 227 -24.26 3.62 -6.58
C PHE A 227 -23.59 4.09 -7.85
N SER A 228 -23.42 5.41 -7.98
CA SER A 228 -22.60 5.97 -9.05
C SER A 228 -21.16 5.44 -8.91
N SER A 229 -20.67 4.80 -9.97
CA SER A 229 -19.27 4.57 -10.32
C SER A 229 -18.38 3.60 -9.52
N ASN A 230 -18.71 3.18 -8.29
CA ASN A 230 -17.77 2.39 -7.44
C ASN A 230 -17.95 0.86 -7.43
N VAL A 231 -18.98 0.29 -8.05
CA VAL A 231 -19.14 -1.19 -8.04
C VAL A 231 -18.16 -1.87 -9.00
N ASN A 232 -17.73 -1.17 -10.05
CA ASN A 232 -16.75 -1.68 -11.01
C ASN A 232 -15.33 -1.80 -10.41
N THR A 233 -14.98 -1.01 -9.39
CA THR A 233 -13.67 -1.08 -8.73
C THR A 233 -13.58 -2.24 -7.73
N LEU A 234 -14.65 -2.53 -6.98
CA LEU A 234 -14.71 -3.70 -6.09
C LEU A 234 -14.64 -5.03 -6.86
N ALA A 235 -15.38 -5.15 -7.97
CA ALA A 235 -15.25 -6.31 -8.86
C ALA A 235 -13.82 -6.42 -9.44
N GLY A 236 -13.22 -5.29 -9.80
CA GLY A 236 -11.83 -5.20 -10.26
C GLY A 236 -10.79 -5.66 -9.23
N PHE A 237 -11.01 -5.39 -7.94
CA PHE A 237 -10.15 -5.88 -6.86
C PHE A 237 -10.28 -7.38 -6.61
N PHE A 238 -11.46 -7.95 -6.83
CA PHE A 238 -11.64 -9.40 -6.74
C PHE A 238 -10.90 -10.13 -7.88
N ASP A 239 -10.97 -9.59 -9.10
CA ASP A 239 -10.27 -10.13 -10.28
C ASP A 239 -8.75 -9.87 -10.24
N ASN A 240 -8.33 -8.77 -9.61
CA ASN A 240 -6.91 -8.42 -9.41
C ASN A 240 -6.65 -7.90 -7.98
N PRO A 241 -6.46 -8.80 -6.99
CA PRO A 241 -6.21 -8.42 -5.61
C PRO A 241 -4.96 -7.55 -5.41
N PHE A 242 -4.00 -7.61 -6.33
CA PHE A 242 -2.78 -6.78 -6.27
C PHE A 242 -3.04 -5.29 -6.55
N ALA A 243 -4.18 -4.94 -7.15
CA ALA A 243 -4.57 -3.54 -7.34
C ALA A 243 -4.94 -2.85 -6.02
N ILE A 244 -5.36 -3.62 -5.01
CA ILE A 244 -5.74 -3.11 -3.68
C ILE A 244 -4.57 -2.35 -3.05
N ASP A 245 -3.36 -2.89 -3.09
CA ASP A 245 -2.17 -2.24 -2.50
C ASP A 245 -1.86 -0.89 -3.16
N THR A 246 -2.02 -0.79 -4.48
CA THR A 246 -1.71 0.44 -5.24
C THR A 246 -2.78 1.52 -5.02
N GLU A 247 -4.05 1.14 -4.99
CA GLU A 247 -5.15 2.07 -4.74
C GLU A 247 -5.19 2.51 -3.27
N ALA A 248 -4.94 1.60 -2.32
CA ALA A 248 -4.80 1.93 -0.90
C ALA A 248 -3.66 2.94 -0.64
N GLN A 249 -2.52 2.79 -1.33
CA GLN A 249 -1.43 3.77 -1.26
C GLN A 249 -1.81 5.13 -1.85
N THR A 250 -2.59 5.14 -2.94
CA THR A 250 -3.07 6.39 -3.57
C THR A 250 -4.05 7.13 -2.67
N GLU A 251 -4.95 6.39 -2.03
CA GLU A 251 -5.91 6.94 -1.08
C GLU A 251 -5.19 7.46 0.18
N ALA A 252 -4.24 6.70 0.74
CA ALA A 252 -3.44 7.14 1.87
C ALA A 252 -2.69 8.45 1.58
N MET A 253 -2.10 8.61 0.39
CA MET A 253 -1.47 9.87 0.00
C MET A 253 -2.48 11.01 -0.12
N THR A 254 -3.63 10.77 -0.74
CA THR A 254 -4.69 11.78 -0.94
C THR A 254 -5.23 12.26 0.40
N GLN A 255 -5.57 11.32 1.29
CA GLN A 255 -6.04 11.60 2.63
C GLN A 255 -4.94 12.29 3.48
N SER A 256 -3.68 11.87 3.39
CA SER A 256 -2.58 12.53 4.11
C SER A 256 -2.32 13.97 3.66
N ALA A 257 -2.57 14.29 2.39
CA ALA A 257 -2.41 15.63 1.82
C ALA A 257 -3.62 16.55 2.11
N ASP A 258 -4.81 15.99 2.35
CA ASP A 258 -5.98 16.76 2.74
C ASP A 258 -5.95 17.09 4.24
N SER A 259 -5.78 18.37 4.56
CA SER A 259 -5.79 18.90 5.93
C SER A 259 -7.11 18.68 6.71
N GLN A 260 -8.20 18.32 6.04
CA GLN A 260 -9.52 18.10 6.66
C GLN A 260 -9.87 16.61 6.78
N SER A 261 -9.07 15.70 6.24
CA SER A 261 -9.39 14.27 6.33
C SER A 261 -9.25 13.74 7.76
N MET A 262 -10.05 12.73 8.11
CA MET A 262 -9.91 12.03 9.38
C MET A 262 -8.52 11.41 9.55
N HIS A 263 -7.95 10.86 8.46
CA HIS A 263 -6.60 10.30 8.44
C HIS A 263 -5.54 11.35 8.81
N ASN A 264 -5.58 12.52 8.18
CA ASN A 264 -4.69 13.63 8.49
C ASN A 264 -4.93 14.15 9.92
N LEU A 265 -6.19 14.29 10.34
CA LEU A 265 -6.56 14.74 11.68
C LEU A 265 -6.11 13.77 12.78
N VAL A 266 -6.18 12.46 12.56
CA VAL A 266 -5.72 11.44 13.52
C VAL A 266 -4.19 11.36 13.56
N ASN A 267 -3.54 11.35 12.40
CA ASN A 267 -2.07 11.34 12.33
C ASN A 267 -1.47 12.64 12.90
N ASN A 268 -2.13 13.77 12.69
CA ASN A 268 -1.78 15.04 13.31
C ASN A 268 -2.41 15.24 14.69
N ALA A 269 -3.30 14.37 15.19
CA ALA A 269 -3.83 14.47 16.55
C ALA A 269 -2.72 14.30 17.57
N TYR A 270 -1.73 13.45 17.26
CA TYR A 270 -0.50 13.33 18.06
C TYR A 270 0.33 14.63 18.01
N ALA A 271 0.35 15.34 16.88
CA ALA A 271 0.99 16.65 16.72
C ALA A 271 0.20 17.82 17.35
N ASN A 272 -1.09 17.62 17.65
CA ASN A 272 -1.99 18.59 18.28
C ASN A 272 -2.10 18.42 19.82
N GLN A 273 -1.27 17.58 20.43
CA GLN A 273 -1.13 17.61 21.89
C GLN A 273 -0.53 18.96 22.32
N VAL A 274 -1.03 19.51 23.42
CA VAL A 274 -0.79 20.89 23.92
C VAL A 274 0.67 21.15 24.32
N GLU A 275 1.58 20.20 24.10
CA GLU A 275 3.02 20.40 24.28
C GLU A 275 3.55 21.30 23.16
N PRO A 276 4.33 22.34 23.47
CA PRO A 276 4.97 23.10 22.42
C PRO A 276 5.90 22.15 21.64
N ARG A 277 5.83 22.21 20.30
CA ARG A 277 6.65 21.40 19.40
C ARG A 277 7.29 22.27 18.35
N GLU A 278 8.50 21.91 17.94
CA GLU A 278 9.23 22.57 16.86
C GLU A 278 9.47 21.61 15.70
N THR A 279 9.50 22.17 14.48
CA THR A 279 9.78 21.43 13.26
C THR A 279 11.18 21.77 12.77
N HIS A 280 11.99 20.75 12.49
CA HIS A 280 13.33 20.92 11.94
C HIS A 280 13.49 20.13 10.64
N THR A 281 14.02 20.79 9.62
CA THR A 281 14.34 20.15 8.33
C THR A 281 15.84 19.96 8.22
N CYS A 282 16.24 18.80 7.70
CA CYS A 282 17.63 18.44 7.46
C CYS A 282 17.74 17.60 6.19
N THR A 283 18.96 17.48 5.69
CA THR A 283 19.25 16.73 4.46
C THR A 283 20.39 15.75 4.67
N ILE A 284 20.27 14.60 4.01
CA ILE A 284 21.34 13.62 3.88
C ILE A 284 21.71 13.56 2.40
N THR A 285 22.94 13.94 2.07
CA THR A 285 23.41 14.03 0.69
C THR A 285 24.57 13.06 0.47
N ARG A 286 24.44 12.20 -0.53
CA ARG A 286 25.56 11.44 -1.11
C ARG A 286 26.20 12.29 -2.19
N ALA A 287 27.28 12.96 -1.84
CA ALA A 287 28.06 13.77 -2.77
C ALA A 287 29.04 12.87 -3.55
N ILE A 288 28.96 12.92 -4.88
CA ILE A 288 30.00 12.37 -5.74
C ILE A 288 30.93 13.52 -6.10
N ASN A 289 32.16 13.45 -5.62
CA ASN A 289 33.21 14.39 -5.97
C ASN A 289 33.99 13.81 -7.15
N GLN A 290 34.08 14.56 -8.24
CA GLN A 290 34.88 14.19 -9.41
C GLN A 290 35.94 15.24 -9.66
N SER A 291 37.11 14.79 -10.07
CA SER A 291 38.23 15.61 -10.51
C SER A 291 38.71 15.12 -11.87
N ILE A 292 38.71 16.02 -12.85
CA ILE A 292 39.34 15.76 -14.14
C ILE A 292 40.83 16.00 -13.96
N LEU A 293 41.63 14.98 -14.27
CA LEU A 293 43.08 15.05 -14.20
C LEU A 293 43.65 15.71 -15.45
N ASP A 294 44.69 16.52 -15.27
CA ASP A 294 45.58 16.92 -16.35
C ASP A 294 46.86 16.05 -16.40
N ILE A 295 47.76 16.38 -17.33
CA ILE A 295 49.03 15.67 -17.50
C ILE A 295 49.86 15.70 -16.21
N TYR A 296 49.91 16.86 -15.56
CA TYR A 296 50.80 17.13 -14.44
C TYR A 296 50.26 16.57 -13.12
N ASP A 297 48.94 16.37 -13.02
CA ASP A 297 48.32 15.57 -11.94
C ASP A 297 48.79 14.10 -11.99
N ILE A 298 49.19 13.61 -13.17
CA ILE A 298 49.74 12.27 -13.33
C ILE A 298 51.26 12.33 -13.17
N ILE A 299 51.97 13.05 -14.05
CA ILE A 299 53.43 13.14 -14.08
C ILE A 299 53.88 14.60 -14.27
N GLU A 300 54.64 15.10 -13.30
CA GLU A 300 55.07 16.50 -13.27
C GLU A 300 56.56 16.63 -13.64
N PRO A 301 56.94 17.45 -14.63
CA PRO A 301 58.35 17.77 -14.90
C PRO A 301 58.93 18.62 -13.76
N ILE A 302 59.94 18.12 -13.05
CA ILE A 302 60.57 18.84 -11.93
C ILE A 302 61.72 19.73 -12.43
N GLY A 303 62.39 19.31 -13.52
CA GLY A 303 63.48 20.05 -14.13
C GLY A 303 64.70 19.18 -14.36
N GLY A 304 65.72 19.75 -15.00
CA GLY A 304 66.86 19.00 -15.49
C GLY A 304 68.06 19.88 -15.78
N SER A 305 69.15 19.25 -16.21
CA SER A 305 70.36 19.93 -16.68
C SER A 305 70.75 19.40 -18.03
N GLY A 306 71.13 20.29 -18.95
CA GLY A 306 71.58 19.91 -20.29
C GLY A 306 70.46 19.47 -21.24
N SER A 307 69.42 18.78 -20.76
CA SER A 307 68.30 18.27 -21.55
C SER A 307 67.09 19.20 -21.58
N LEU A 308 66.30 19.13 -22.66
CA LEU A 308 64.90 19.53 -22.65
C LEU A 308 64.02 18.32 -22.31
N ALA A 309 62.83 18.60 -21.78
CA ALA A 309 61.73 17.64 -21.75
C ALA A 309 60.49 18.27 -22.36
N VAL A 310 59.84 17.52 -23.24
CA VAL A 310 58.53 17.87 -23.80
C VAL A 310 57.55 16.83 -23.33
N VAL A 311 56.56 17.25 -22.55
CA VAL A 311 55.47 16.39 -22.06
C VAL A 311 54.17 16.87 -22.68
N ASN A 312 53.53 16.04 -23.48
CA ASN A 312 52.29 16.37 -24.18
C ASN A 312 51.33 15.19 -24.17
N THR A 313 50.05 15.43 -24.40
CA THR A 313 49.12 14.36 -24.74
C THR A 313 49.33 13.89 -26.18
N CYS A 314 49.22 12.58 -26.41
CA CYS A 314 49.35 11.98 -27.74
C CYS A 314 48.04 11.38 -28.29
N GLY A 315 46.94 11.69 -27.63
CA GLY A 315 45.61 11.15 -27.91
C GLY A 315 44.76 11.16 -26.64
N GLN A 316 43.64 10.44 -26.67
CA GLN A 316 42.69 10.40 -25.56
C GLN A 316 43.25 9.67 -24.32
N PHE A 317 44.17 8.73 -24.49
CA PHE A 317 44.60 7.81 -23.42
C PHE A 317 46.12 7.62 -23.40
N CYS A 318 46.88 8.69 -23.67
CA CYS A 318 48.34 8.61 -23.62
C CYS A 318 49.05 9.95 -23.41
N ILE A 319 50.25 9.87 -22.85
CA ILE A 319 51.20 10.98 -22.65
C ILE A 319 52.49 10.63 -23.39
N ASP A 320 53.00 11.56 -24.20
CA ASP A 320 54.34 11.49 -24.78
C ASP A 320 55.32 12.31 -23.96
N ILE A 321 56.45 11.70 -23.63
CA ILE A 321 57.57 12.29 -22.94
C ILE A 321 58.78 12.20 -23.87
N ILE A 322 59.25 13.34 -24.34
CA ILE A 322 60.48 13.43 -25.14
C ILE A 322 61.56 14.04 -24.26
N ILE A 323 62.63 13.30 -24.01
CA ILE A 323 63.80 13.75 -23.25
C ILE A 323 65.01 13.81 -24.17
N GLY A 324 65.72 14.93 -24.16
CA GLY A 324 66.93 15.13 -24.93
C GLY A 324 66.98 16.50 -25.58
N GLN A 325 67.66 16.59 -26.71
CA GLN A 325 67.69 17.77 -27.56
C GLN A 325 67.21 17.40 -28.97
N PRO A 326 65.94 17.73 -29.30
CA PRO A 326 65.34 17.39 -30.59
C PRO A 326 65.67 18.42 -31.70
N TYR A 327 66.74 19.22 -31.54
CA TYR A 327 67.13 20.23 -32.51
C TYR A 327 68.26 19.70 -33.40
N ASP A 328 68.06 19.88 -34.71
CA ASP A 328 69.00 19.44 -35.74
C ASP A 328 70.39 20.09 -35.58
N ASN A 329 71.44 19.26 -35.65
CA ASN A 329 72.86 19.63 -35.62
C ASN A 329 73.31 20.51 -34.44
N TRP A 330 72.71 20.31 -33.25
CA TRP A 330 73.04 21.10 -32.07
C TRP A 330 74.31 20.61 -31.34
N LEU A 331 74.60 19.31 -31.37
CA LEU A 331 75.74 18.70 -30.69
C LEU A 331 76.94 18.66 -31.63
N CYS A 332 77.83 19.65 -31.57
CA CYS A 332 78.99 19.74 -32.45
C CYS A 332 80.33 19.59 -31.72
N GLY A 333 81.27 18.82 -32.28
CA GLY A 333 82.58 18.55 -31.67
C GLY A 333 83.34 17.40 -32.33
N ALA A 334 84.48 17.02 -31.75
CA ALA A 334 85.27 15.89 -32.20
C ALA A 334 85.34 14.83 -31.09
N CYS A 335 84.66 13.71 -31.28
CA CYS A 335 84.47 12.65 -30.27
C CYS A 335 84.08 13.23 -28.90
N GLY A 336 83.01 14.02 -28.89
CA GLY A 336 82.43 14.64 -27.71
C GLY A 336 81.44 13.72 -27.00
N LEU A 337 81.17 14.06 -25.75
CA LEU A 337 80.11 13.46 -24.95
C LEU A 337 79.18 14.57 -24.49
N TRP A 338 77.89 14.39 -24.74
CA TRP A 338 76.85 15.23 -24.18
C TRP A 338 76.00 14.41 -23.22
N GLU A 339 75.63 15.05 -22.12
CA GLU A 339 74.77 14.47 -21.11
C GLU A 339 73.65 15.46 -20.81
N GLY A 340 72.43 14.95 -20.85
CA GLY A 340 71.26 15.68 -20.43
C GLY A 340 70.46 14.85 -19.45
N SER A 341 70.03 15.45 -18.35
CA SER A 341 69.05 14.86 -17.44
C SER A 341 67.80 15.71 -17.41
N TYR A 342 66.67 15.06 -17.19
CA TYR A 342 65.41 15.73 -16.89
C TYR A 342 64.56 14.84 -15.99
N ASP A 343 64.30 15.32 -14.78
CA ASP A 343 63.63 14.53 -13.74
C ASP A 343 62.14 14.88 -13.69
N PHE A 344 61.35 13.88 -13.28
CA PHE A 344 59.90 13.95 -13.17
C PHE A 344 59.47 13.54 -11.76
N TYR A 345 58.26 13.95 -11.36
CA TYR A 345 57.57 13.44 -10.20
C TYR A 345 56.38 12.62 -10.66
N MET A 346 56.34 11.34 -10.30
CA MET A 346 55.20 10.47 -10.56
C MET A 346 54.18 10.61 -9.43
N HIS A 347 53.04 11.25 -9.70
CA HIS A 347 51.97 11.44 -8.71
C HIS A 347 51.00 10.25 -8.69
N LEU A 348 50.48 9.87 -9.85
CA LEU A 348 49.41 8.85 -9.99
C LEU A 348 49.85 7.66 -10.86
N PRO A 349 50.73 6.76 -10.36
CA PRO A 349 51.20 5.60 -11.13
C PRO A 349 50.08 4.61 -11.48
N ASN A 350 49.01 4.56 -10.67
CA ASN A 350 47.83 3.73 -10.92
C ASN A 350 47.05 4.09 -12.19
N LYS A 351 47.26 5.30 -12.74
CA LYS A 351 46.68 5.73 -14.01
C LYS A 351 47.49 5.27 -15.23
N ILE A 352 48.71 4.77 -15.02
CA ILE A 352 49.58 4.29 -16.10
C ILE A 352 49.36 2.79 -16.28
N SER A 353 48.82 2.41 -17.45
CA SER A 353 48.64 1.00 -17.83
C SER A 353 49.89 0.38 -18.46
N ASN A 354 50.68 1.19 -19.18
CA ASN A 354 51.89 0.78 -19.87
C ASN A 354 52.79 2.00 -20.12
N ALA A 355 54.11 1.82 -20.13
CA ALA A 355 55.09 2.80 -20.59
C ALA A 355 56.05 2.15 -21.58
N THR A 356 56.30 2.80 -22.71
CA THR A 356 57.12 2.24 -23.80
C THR A 356 58.11 3.26 -24.31
N LEU A 357 59.39 2.90 -24.37
CA LEU A 357 60.40 3.62 -25.14
C LEU A 357 60.14 3.33 -26.63
N LEU A 358 59.48 4.28 -27.28
CA LEU A 358 58.94 4.12 -28.61
C LEU A 358 60.03 4.24 -29.67
N ASP A 359 60.76 5.35 -29.64
CA ASP A 359 61.82 5.68 -30.58
C ASP A 359 62.94 6.51 -29.94
N VAL A 360 64.10 6.46 -30.59
CA VAL A 360 65.33 7.11 -30.18
C VAL A 360 66.03 7.66 -31.41
N TYR A 361 66.55 8.87 -31.28
CA TYR A 361 67.34 9.55 -32.30
C TYR A 361 68.67 9.96 -31.71
N TYR A 362 69.76 9.64 -32.40
CA TYR A 362 71.11 9.97 -31.95
C TYR A 362 72.11 9.96 -33.11
N ASP A 363 73.23 10.65 -32.93
CA ASP A 363 74.33 10.73 -33.90
C ASP A 363 75.15 9.43 -33.90
N ASP A 364 76.18 9.29 -33.06
CA ASP A 364 77.06 8.13 -33.12
C ASP A 364 76.72 7.05 -32.08
N HIS A 365 76.50 7.46 -30.82
CA HIS A 365 76.23 6.57 -29.70
C HIS A 365 75.20 7.18 -28.75
N MET A 366 74.36 6.35 -28.14
CA MET A 366 73.40 6.81 -27.15
C MET A 366 73.18 5.82 -25.99
N GLN A 367 72.94 6.36 -24.81
CA GLN A 367 72.43 5.61 -23.66
C GLN A 367 71.23 6.35 -23.04
N ILE A 368 70.24 5.58 -22.59
CA ILE A 368 69.03 6.07 -21.94
C ILE A 368 68.94 5.42 -20.57
N TRP A 369 68.78 6.26 -19.56
CA TRP A 369 68.70 5.87 -18.17
C TRP A 369 67.39 6.36 -17.57
N ILE A 370 66.68 5.49 -16.85
CA ILE A 370 65.40 5.77 -16.18
C ILE A 370 65.40 5.05 -14.83
N GLY A 371 65.06 5.76 -13.75
CA GLY A 371 64.93 5.16 -12.41
C GLY A 371 65.53 6.03 -11.30
N ASP A 372 65.97 5.40 -10.22
CA ASP A 372 66.78 6.06 -9.18
C ASP A 372 68.24 6.07 -9.61
N LEU A 373 68.66 7.17 -10.22
CA LEU A 373 70.01 7.35 -10.75
C LEU A 373 71.02 7.82 -9.67
N THR A 374 70.58 8.01 -8.42
CA THR A 374 71.47 8.46 -7.33
C THR A 374 72.37 7.35 -6.80
N THR A 375 71.98 6.09 -7.01
CA THR A 375 72.67 4.91 -6.45
C THR A 375 73.47 4.14 -7.49
N VAL A 376 73.43 4.54 -8.76
CA VAL A 376 74.06 3.84 -9.88
C VAL A 376 75.05 4.73 -10.63
N SER A 377 76.14 4.12 -11.12
CA SER A 377 77.09 4.82 -11.99
C SER A 377 76.49 4.96 -13.39
N THR A 378 76.34 6.21 -13.83
CA THR A 378 75.80 6.57 -15.16
C THR A 378 76.90 7.00 -16.12
N THR A 379 78.13 6.49 -15.94
CA THR A 379 79.31 6.76 -16.77
C THR A 379 79.92 5.46 -17.27
N GLY A 380 80.53 5.47 -18.45
CA GLY A 380 81.10 4.29 -19.10
C GLY A 380 80.04 3.36 -19.72
N TYR A 381 80.30 2.06 -19.67
CA TYR A 381 79.42 1.02 -20.23
C TYR A 381 78.05 1.02 -19.54
N CYS A 382 77.01 0.82 -20.34
CA CYS A 382 75.68 0.42 -19.85
C CYS A 382 75.82 -0.97 -19.21
N GLY A 383 76.07 -1.02 -17.90
CA GLY A 383 76.32 -2.26 -17.16
C GLY A 383 75.04 -3.10 -16.95
N PRO A 384 75.05 -4.12 -16.06
CA PRO A 384 73.85 -4.89 -15.73
C PRO A 384 72.83 -4.09 -14.88
N ALA A 385 73.01 -2.78 -14.74
CA ALA A 385 72.13 -1.91 -13.98
C ALA A 385 70.79 -1.83 -14.70
N PRO A 386 69.66 -2.17 -14.03
CA PRO A 386 68.36 -2.10 -14.67
C PRO A 386 68.01 -0.68 -15.11
N GLU A 387 68.57 0.36 -14.48
CA GLU A 387 68.27 1.76 -14.79
C GLU A 387 68.79 2.18 -16.17
N CYS A 388 69.79 1.49 -16.73
CA CYS A 388 70.19 1.70 -18.13
C CYS A 388 69.25 0.91 -19.04
N VAL A 389 68.14 1.54 -19.42
CA VAL A 389 67.06 0.85 -20.12
C VAL A 389 67.42 0.55 -21.58
N TRP A 390 68.26 1.37 -22.21
CA TRP A 390 68.59 1.20 -23.62
C TRP A 390 69.94 1.84 -23.98
N TYR A 391 70.65 1.24 -24.94
CA TYR A 391 71.87 1.78 -25.52
C TYR A 391 71.98 1.38 -27.00
N GLY A 392 72.74 2.16 -27.75
CA GLY A 392 73.03 1.86 -29.15
C GLY A 392 74.18 2.68 -29.73
N PRO A 393 74.73 2.24 -30.88
CA PRO A 393 74.38 1.00 -31.57
C PRO A 393 75.04 -0.24 -30.92
N HIS A 394 76.06 -0.05 -30.07
CA HIS A 394 76.88 -1.09 -29.46
C HIS A 394 77.12 -0.79 -27.97
N ASP A 395 77.60 -1.78 -27.21
CA ASP A 395 77.86 -1.64 -25.76
C ASP A 395 78.97 -0.62 -25.45
N ALA A 396 79.91 -0.45 -26.39
CA ALA A 396 80.97 0.54 -26.31
C ALA A 396 80.41 1.96 -26.40
N PHE A 397 80.92 2.88 -25.56
CA PHE A 397 80.47 4.27 -25.49
C PHE A 397 81.66 5.25 -25.50
N PRO A 398 82.32 5.45 -26.66
CA PRO A 398 83.41 6.41 -26.81
C PRO A 398 82.95 7.86 -26.52
N PRO A 399 83.83 8.73 -26.00
CA PRO A 399 85.27 8.53 -25.73
C PRO A 399 85.58 7.78 -24.42
N GLU A 400 84.58 7.44 -23.61
CA GLU A 400 84.80 6.87 -22.27
C GLU A 400 85.27 5.41 -22.32
N THR A 401 84.91 4.68 -23.36
CA THR A 401 85.43 3.34 -23.63
C THR A 401 86.62 3.41 -24.57
N SER A 402 87.69 2.70 -24.24
CA SER A 402 88.87 2.58 -25.11
C SER A 402 88.62 1.73 -26.37
N GLU A 403 87.46 1.07 -26.43
CA GLU A 403 86.99 0.25 -27.53
C GLU A 403 85.87 0.99 -28.26
N GLY A 404 85.78 0.81 -29.59
CA GLY A 404 84.75 1.42 -30.44
C GLY A 404 85.23 2.63 -31.25
N CYS A 405 84.55 2.90 -32.37
CA CYS A 405 84.77 4.12 -33.17
C CYS A 405 83.92 5.25 -32.59
N CYS A 406 84.51 6.45 -32.44
CA CYS A 406 83.75 7.64 -32.03
C CYS A 406 82.72 8.09 -33.06
N GLU A 407 83.01 7.88 -34.34
CA GLU A 407 82.27 8.40 -35.50
C GLU A 407 81.77 7.25 -36.36
N HIS A 408 80.46 7.20 -36.58
CA HIS A 408 79.75 6.26 -37.45
C HIS A 408 79.22 6.93 -38.74
N SER A 409 79.32 8.25 -38.88
CA SER A 409 78.93 9.02 -40.08
C SER A 409 77.48 8.78 -40.50
N THR A 410 76.60 8.62 -39.53
CA THR A 410 75.17 8.39 -39.73
C THR A 410 74.41 8.88 -38.51
N ASN A 411 73.21 9.44 -38.70
CA ASN A 411 72.26 9.66 -37.63
C ASN A 411 71.36 8.44 -37.54
N PHE A 412 71.31 7.80 -36.37
CA PHE A 412 70.42 6.68 -36.11
C PHE A 412 69.05 7.18 -35.67
N HIS A 413 68.02 6.61 -36.28
CA HIS A 413 66.65 6.62 -35.79
C HIS A 413 66.21 5.17 -35.62
N GLN A 414 65.94 4.78 -34.38
CA GLN A 414 65.55 3.41 -34.06
C GLN A 414 64.25 3.42 -33.27
N ASN A 415 63.48 2.34 -33.41
CA ASN A 415 62.23 2.14 -32.67
C ASN A 415 62.41 0.92 -31.75
N PRO A 416 62.97 1.10 -30.54
CA PRO A 416 63.22 -0.02 -29.64
C PRO A 416 61.93 -0.77 -29.27
N ASN A 417 60.80 -0.04 -29.19
CA ASN A 417 59.52 -0.54 -28.71
C ASN A 417 59.67 -1.33 -27.40
N LEU A 418 60.46 -0.76 -26.48
CA LEU A 418 60.88 -1.40 -25.24
C LEU A 418 59.92 -1.04 -24.10
N ASP A 419 59.43 -2.05 -23.39
CA ASP A 419 58.60 -1.86 -22.19
C ASP A 419 59.47 -1.31 -21.04
N VAL A 420 59.08 -0.13 -20.56
CA VAL A 420 59.71 0.56 -19.42
C VAL A 420 58.68 0.83 -18.32
N SER A 421 57.55 0.11 -18.31
CA SER A 421 56.44 0.30 -17.38
C SER A 421 56.86 0.25 -15.91
N SER A 422 57.79 -0.62 -15.55
CA SER A 422 58.24 -0.81 -14.16
C SER A 422 58.74 0.48 -13.50
N TYR A 423 59.32 1.41 -14.27
CA TYR A 423 59.83 2.67 -13.74
C TYR A 423 58.74 3.71 -13.47
N PHE A 424 57.54 3.55 -14.04
CA PHE A 424 56.40 4.47 -13.90
C PHE A 424 55.31 3.93 -12.96
N GLN A 425 55.56 2.81 -12.27
CA GLN A 425 54.59 2.14 -11.39
C GLN A 425 54.70 2.56 -9.91
N THR A 426 55.66 3.40 -9.56
CA THR A 426 55.88 3.85 -8.17
C THR A 426 55.76 5.37 -8.10
N ALA A 427 54.98 5.87 -7.13
CA ALA A 427 54.87 7.31 -6.90
C ALA A 427 56.16 7.86 -6.29
N GLY A 428 56.57 9.06 -6.70
CA GLY A 428 57.78 9.74 -6.22
C GLY A 428 58.68 10.25 -7.34
N PRO A 429 59.90 10.69 -6.99
CA PRO A 429 60.87 11.18 -7.95
C PRO A 429 61.29 10.08 -8.94
N LEU A 430 61.30 10.42 -10.22
CA LEU A 430 61.75 9.59 -11.32
C LEU A 430 62.83 10.34 -12.08
N GLN A 431 64.04 9.81 -12.09
CA GLN A 431 65.16 10.47 -12.76
C GLN A 431 65.36 9.90 -14.15
N THR A 432 65.69 10.77 -15.10
CA THR A 432 66.05 10.34 -16.45
C THR A 432 67.35 10.98 -16.89
N LYS A 433 68.15 10.24 -17.64
CA LYS A 433 69.38 10.73 -18.23
C LYS A 433 69.54 10.18 -19.64
N VAL A 434 69.81 11.08 -20.58
CA VAL A 434 70.21 10.76 -21.94
C VAL A 434 71.68 11.12 -22.08
N ARG A 435 72.45 10.23 -22.68
CA ARG A 435 73.87 10.45 -22.99
C ARG A 435 74.05 10.21 -24.46
N VAL A 436 74.78 11.09 -25.13
CA VAL A 436 75.03 11.00 -26.56
C VAL A 436 76.52 11.19 -26.81
N GLY A 437 77.16 10.16 -27.36
CA GLY A 437 78.47 10.25 -27.96
C GLY A 437 78.32 10.75 -29.39
N TYR A 438 79.09 11.77 -29.76
CA TYR A 438 78.96 12.42 -31.06
C TYR A 438 80.32 12.88 -31.59
N SER A 439 80.42 12.97 -32.91
CA SER A 439 81.55 13.50 -33.62
C SER A 439 81.03 14.16 -34.90
N GLY A 440 81.60 15.31 -35.28
CA GLY A 440 80.94 16.18 -36.25
C GLY A 440 79.82 17.00 -35.59
N CYS A 441 78.60 16.92 -36.12
CA CYS A 441 77.42 17.60 -35.59
C CYS A 441 76.20 16.68 -35.67
N GLY A 442 75.44 16.59 -34.58
CA GLY A 442 74.24 15.74 -34.53
C GLY A 442 73.23 16.13 -33.47
N GLU A 443 72.29 15.22 -33.23
CA GLU A 443 71.14 15.40 -32.33
C GLU A 443 70.94 14.17 -31.44
N GLY A 444 70.03 14.25 -30.48
CA GLY A 444 69.96 13.24 -29.42
C GLY A 444 68.71 13.32 -28.55
N TYR A 445 67.73 12.45 -28.75
CA TYR A 445 66.55 12.37 -27.88
C TYR A 445 65.92 10.98 -27.83
N ALA A 446 65.21 10.72 -26.73
CA ALA A 446 64.40 9.54 -26.51
C ALA A 446 62.93 9.91 -26.36
N HIS A 447 62.06 9.10 -26.94
CA HIS A 447 60.62 9.28 -26.90
C HIS A 447 59.95 8.13 -26.15
N ILE A 448 59.37 8.45 -25.00
CA ILE A 448 58.66 7.52 -24.13
C ILE A 448 57.17 7.83 -24.20
N ARG A 449 56.35 6.81 -24.46
CA ARG A 449 54.89 6.92 -24.45
C ARG A 449 54.31 6.20 -23.24
N LEU A 450 53.54 6.92 -22.43
CA LEU A 450 52.72 6.37 -21.36
C LEU A 450 51.30 6.16 -21.86
N SER A 451 50.72 4.99 -21.60
CA SER A 451 49.30 4.69 -21.85
C SER A 451 48.49 4.93 -20.58
N VAL A 452 47.56 5.88 -20.62
CA VAL A 452 46.76 6.33 -19.47
C VAL A 452 45.39 5.65 -19.51
N THR A 453 44.95 5.04 -18.40
CA THR A 453 43.65 4.34 -18.36
C THR A 453 42.46 5.27 -18.51
N ASP A 454 42.49 6.39 -17.78
CA ASP A 454 41.46 7.41 -17.74
C ASP A 454 42.05 8.70 -17.12
N TRP A 455 41.38 9.83 -17.35
CA TRP A 455 41.78 11.14 -16.87
C TRP A 455 40.89 11.64 -15.72
N CYS A 456 40.44 10.74 -14.85
CA CYS A 456 39.43 11.10 -13.86
C CYS A 456 39.59 10.36 -12.55
N GLU A 457 39.57 11.10 -11.45
CA GLU A 457 39.39 10.54 -10.11
C GLU A 457 38.03 10.92 -9.58
N TRP A 458 37.42 9.98 -8.86
CA TRP A 458 36.17 10.26 -8.17
C TRP A 458 36.14 9.58 -6.82
N SER A 459 35.42 10.20 -5.90
CA SER A 459 35.17 9.67 -4.56
C SER A 459 33.73 9.94 -4.16
N GLU A 460 33.23 9.11 -3.25
CA GLU A 460 31.92 9.29 -2.62
C GLU A 460 32.08 9.76 -1.19
N ALA A 461 31.35 10.81 -0.84
CA ALA A 461 31.23 11.31 0.52
C ALA A 461 29.76 11.37 0.92
N MET A 462 29.45 11.00 2.16
CA MET A 462 28.12 11.11 2.72
C MET A 462 28.11 12.25 3.73
N GLN A 463 27.23 13.22 3.52
CA GLN A 463 26.97 14.30 4.46
C GLN A 463 25.60 14.08 5.07
N ASP A 464 25.57 13.77 6.36
CA ASP A 464 24.34 13.55 7.12
C ASP A 464 24.11 14.70 8.09
N ASN A 465 23.26 15.65 7.69
CA ASN A 465 22.90 16.79 8.55
C ASN A 465 21.69 16.46 9.45
N CYS A 466 21.22 15.21 9.46
CA CYS A 466 20.04 14.77 10.21
C CYS A 466 20.37 14.05 11.52
N GLN A 467 21.63 13.66 11.74
CA GLN A 467 22.06 12.87 12.90
C GLN A 467 21.60 13.40 14.25
N VAL A 468 21.57 14.72 14.44
CA VAL A 468 21.18 15.34 15.72
C VAL A 468 19.72 15.07 16.05
N TYR A 469 18.82 15.12 15.06
CA TYR A 469 17.40 14.88 15.26
C TYR A 469 17.07 13.38 15.29
N GLU A 470 17.78 12.57 14.50
CA GLU A 470 17.59 11.11 14.48
C GLU A 470 18.02 10.45 15.81
N ALA A 471 18.98 11.04 16.51
CA ALA A 471 19.43 10.57 17.82
C ALA A 471 18.61 11.12 19.00
N ASP A 472 17.78 12.15 18.81
CA ASP A 472 16.96 12.73 19.86
C ASP A 472 15.64 11.94 20.01
N ILE A 473 15.44 11.33 21.18
CA ILE A 473 14.23 10.56 21.48
C ILE A 473 12.95 11.41 21.46
N ASN A 474 13.09 12.73 21.63
CA ASN A 474 11.97 13.67 21.58
C ASN A 474 11.60 14.08 20.15
N CYS A 475 12.38 13.66 19.16
CA CYS A 475 12.16 13.97 17.75
C CYS A 475 11.63 12.73 16.99
N GLN A 476 10.61 12.94 16.16
CA GLN A 476 10.08 11.91 15.26
C GLN A 476 10.03 12.42 13.83
N ILE A 477 10.32 11.54 12.87
CA ILE A 477 10.27 11.89 11.46
C ILE A 477 8.80 12.11 11.04
N LYS A 478 8.52 13.31 10.55
CA LYS A 478 7.20 13.71 10.05
C LYS A 478 7.09 13.50 8.55
N ASP A 479 8.07 13.98 7.78
CA ASP A 479 8.06 13.89 6.33
C ASP A 479 9.45 13.46 5.83
N GLU A 480 9.50 12.62 4.79
CA GLU A 480 10.74 12.18 4.12
C GLU A 480 10.54 12.11 2.61
N THR A 481 11.42 12.77 1.86
CA THR A 481 11.59 12.56 0.42
C THR A 481 12.95 11.92 0.14
N VAL A 482 12.99 10.97 -0.79
CA VAL A 482 14.21 10.33 -1.28
C VAL A 482 14.27 10.56 -2.78
N ASP A 483 15.23 11.35 -3.25
CA ASP A 483 15.33 11.82 -4.64
C ASP A 483 13.98 12.36 -5.18
N SER A 484 13.31 13.20 -4.39
CA SER A 484 11.98 13.77 -4.68
C SER A 484 10.80 12.79 -4.61
N VAL A 485 11.03 11.50 -4.32
CA VAL A 485 9.95 10.53 -4.06
C VAL A 485 9.56 10.62 -2.58
N PRO A 486 8.32 11.03 -2.24
CA PRO A 486 7.87 11.04 -0.86
C PRO A 486 7.74 9.60 -0.36
N THR A 487 8.51 9.27 0.67
CA THR A 487 8.55 7.95 1.33
C THR A 487 7.85 7.98 2.68
N ILE A 488 7.78 9.17 3.32
CA ILE A 488 7.00 9.43 4.53
C ILE A 488 6.27 10.77 4.35
N ILE A 489 4.98 10.82 4.64
CA ILE A 489 4.16 12.04 4.67
C ILE A 489 3.33 12.02 5.95
N ASN A 490 3.37 13.09 6.75
CA ASN A 490 2.63 13.21 8.01
C ASN A 490 2.72 11.95 8.89
N PHE A 491 3.96 11.55 9.21
CA PHE A 491 4.33 10.38 10.02
C PHE A 491 3.99 9.01 9.40
N SER A 492 3.33 8.99 8.23
CA SER A 492 2.90 7.76 7.56
C SER A 492 3.82 7.41 6.40
N THR A 493 4.27 6.16 6.35
CA THR A 493 5.06 5.64 5.22
C THR A 493 4.17 5.52 3.98
N THR A 494 4.65 5.96 2.82
CA THR A 494 3.90 5.90 1.56
C THR A 494 4.00 4.54 0.85
N GLY A 495 4.88 3.65 1.32
CA GLY A 495 5.20 2.39 0.63
C GLY A 495 6.01 2.56 -0.66
N LYS A 496 6.30 3.80 -1.07
CA LYS A 496 7.14 4.09 -2.23
C LYS A 496 8.61 3.99 -1.87
N ALA A 497 9.40 3.44 -2.78
CA ALA A 497 10.86 3.48 -2.73
C ALA A 497 11.37 4.24 -3.94
N SER A 498 12.40 5.06 -3.76
CA SER A 498 13.15 5.61 -4.90
C SER A 498 13.80 4.47 -5.67
N LEU A 499 13.76 4.56 -7.00
CA LEU A 499 14.47 3.61 -7.85
C LEU A 499 15.94 4.03 -7.96
N PRO A 500 16.87 3.06 -8.03
CA PRO A 500 18.28 3.37 -8.24
C PRO A 500 18.47 4.25 -9.47
N SER A 501 19.10 5.41 -9.26
CA SER A 501 19.27 6.42 -10.30
C SER A 501 20.74 6.51 -10.75
N PRO A 502 21.01 6.66 -12.06
CA PRO A 502 22.36 6.85 -12.57
C PRO A 502 22.83 8.28 -12.37
N VAL A 503 24.08 8.45 -11.91
CA VAL A 503 24.82 9.71 -12.05
C VAL A 503 26.05 9.43 -12.92
N SER A 504 26.22 10.26 -13.96
CA SER A 504 27.38 10.18 -14.85
C SER A 504 28.60 10.80 -14.17
N VAL A 505 29.64 10.00 -13.99
CA VAL A 505 30.90 10.35 -13.34
C VAL A 505 32.01 9.76 -14.18
N CYS A 506 32.98 10.58 -14.60
CA CYS A 506 34.10 10.11 -15.42
C CYS A 506 33.68 9.33 -16.69
N ASN A 507 32.58 9.74 -17.33
CA ASN A 507 31.95 9.03 -18.47
C ASN A 507 31.45 7.60 -18.17
N GLN A 508 31.27 7.26 -16.89
CA GLN A 508 30.63 6.04 -16.42
C GLN A 508 29.38 6.37 -15.62
N ASN A 509 28.38 5.50 -15.65
CA ASN A 509 27.17 5.68 -14.85
C ASN A 509 27.30 4.93 -13.53
N ILE A 510 27.26 5.67 -12.42
CA ILE A 510 27.23 5.12 -11.08
C ILE A 510 25.76 5.01 -10.66
N MET A 511 25.33 3.80 -10.32
CA MET A 511 23.97 3.53 -9.83
C MET A 511 23.95 3.55 -8.30
N ARG A 512 23.03 4.32 -7.72
CA ARG A 512 22.80 4.34 -6.28
C ARG A 512 21.31 4.40 -5.99
N ASP A 513 20.90 3.78 -4.90
CA ASP A 513 19.50 3.74 -4.46
C ASP A 513 18.94 5.13 -4.14
N TRP A 514 19.81 6.06 -3.76
CA TRP A 514 19.45 7.46 -3.49
C TRP A 514 20.66 8.40 -3.57
N TYR A 515 20.44 9.69 -3.80
CA TYR A 515 21.45 10.75 -3.70
C TYR A 515 21.12 11.82 -2.66
N VAL A 516 19.85 12.18 -2.53
CA VAL A 516 19.38 13.17 -1.57
C VAL A 516 18.21 12.59 -0.78
N ARG A 517 18.29 12.70 0.54
CA ARG A 517 17.14 12.52 1.43
C ARG A 517 16.86 13.84 2.11
N GLU A 518 15.63 14.32 2.01
CA GLU A 518 15.17 15.47 2.77
C GLU A 518 14.22 14.97 3.84
N ARG A 519 14.52 15.30 5.10
CA ARG A 519 13.73 14.85 6.25
C ARG A 519 13.24 16.05 7.02
N THR A 520 12.01 15.98 7.48
CA THR A 520 11.42 16.92 8.41
C THR A 520 11.09 16.17 9.69
N TYR A 521 11.64 16.61 10.81
CA TYR A 521 11.38 16.08 12.15
C TYR A 521 10.45 17.01 12.92
N MET A 522 9.60 16.42 13.74
CA MET A 522 8.79 17.09 14.75
C MET A 522 9.35 16.73 16.12
N CYS A 523 9.73 17.72 16.92
CA CYS A 523 10.38 17.52 18.22
C CYS A 523 9.57 18.14 19.36
N ASP A 524 9.45 17.42 20.48
CA ASP A 524 8.86 17.92 21.72
C ASP A 524 9.77 18.99 22.37
N VAL A 525 9.25 20.17 22.69
CA VAL A 525 9.96 21.14 23.55
C VAL A 525 9.37 21.10 24.97
N SER A 526 10.19 20.68 25.94
CA SER A 526 9.76 20.57 27.33
C SER A 526 9.44 21.94 27.92
N GLN A 527 8.15 22.28 28.07
CA GLN A 527 7.69 23.30 29.03
C GLN A 527 6.90 22.63 30.14
N SER A 528 7.45 22.60 31.36
CA SER A 528 6.79 22.01 32.51
C SER A 528 5.60 22.87 32.97
N PHE A 529 4.36 22.41 32.74
CA PHE A 529 3.19 22.95 33.43
C PHE A 529 3.19 22.51 34.91
N ASP A 530 3.15 23.47 35.85
CA ASP A 530 3.08 23.19 37.30
C ASP A 530 1.62 23.00 37.76
N PHE A 531 1.23 21.75 38.00
CA PHE A 531 -0.10 21.36 38.47
C PHE A 531 -0.18 21.10 39.98
N THR A 532 0.81 21.53 40.76
CA THR A 532 0.90 21.24 42.20
C THR A 532 -0.35 21.70 42.97
N ASP A 533 -0.84 22.90 42.67
CA ASP A 533 -2.02 23.48 43.33
C ASP A 533 -3.33 22.75 42.98
N VAL A 534 -3.48 22.32 41.72
CA VAL A 534 -4.65 21.57 41.25
C VAL A 534 -4.70 20.19 41.90
N LYS A 535 -3.56 19.51 42.02
CA LYS A 535 -3.45 18.22 42.71
C LYS A 535 -3.83 18.34 44.19
N GLN A 536 -3.41 19.40 44.87
CA GLN A 536 -3.71 19.63 46.29
C GLN A 536 -5.21 19.89 46.53
N ARG A 537 -5.88 20.62 45.63
CA ARG A 537 -7.33 20.84 45.69
C ARG A 537 -8.12 19.56 45.43
N LEU A 538 -7.79 18.80 44.38
CA LEU A 538 -8.47 17.55 44.04
C LEU A 538 -8.36 16.51 45.16
N ALA A 539 -7.18 16.38 45.76
CA ALA A 539 -6.96 15.48 46.90
C ALA A 539 -7.86 15.85 48.11
N THR A 540 -8.09 17.15 48.34
CA THR A 540 -8.93 17.62 49.44
C THR A 540 -10.42 17.33 49.19
N ILE A 541 -10.90 17.53 47.96
CA ILE A 541 -12.28 17.19 47.57
C ILE A 541 -12.50 15.69 47.68
N ALA A 542 -11.62 14.87 47.10
CA ALA A 542 -11.75 13.41 47.09
C ALA A 542 -11.79 12.83 48.52
N GLN A 543 -10.94 13.30 49.43
CA GLN A 543 -10.89 12.82 50.81
C GLN A 543 -12.06 13.29 51.69
N ARG A 544 -12.78 14.33 51.29
CA ARG A 544 -13.88 14.92 52.08
C ARG A 544 -15.22 14.84 51.38
N THR A 545 -15.39 13.83 50.54
CA THR A 545 -16.69 13.47 49.96
C THR A 545 -17.32 12.33 50.75
N SER A 546 -18.61 12.45 51.08
CA SER A 546 -19.37 11.36 51.71
C SER A 546 -20.76 11.24 51.10
N ARG A 547 -21.21 10.01 50.86
CA ARG A 547 -22.47 9.68 50.16
C ARG A 547 -23.37 8.82 51.05
N THR A 548 -24.63 9.22 51.14
CA THR A 548 -25.77 8.42 51.62
C THR A 548 -26.76 8.21 50.47
N ASP A 549 -27.70 7.28 50.61
CA ASP A 549 -28.64 6.83 49.54
C ASP A 549 -29.34 7.96 48.78
N SER A 550 -29.54 9.12 49.41
CA SER A 550 -30.18 10.29 48.78
C SER A 550 -29.37 11.59 48.82
N THR A 551 -28.13 11.61 49.34
CA THR A 551 -27.36 12.86 49.53
C THR A 551 -25.85 12.64 49.41
N PHE A 552 -25.19 13.49 48.63
CA PHE A 552 -23.74 13.57 48.42
C PHE A 552 -23.21 14.87 49.04
N SER A 553 -22.23 14.78 49.93
CA SER A 553 -21.61 15.93 50.61
C SER A 553 -20.14 16.04 50.23
N TYR A 554 -19.60 17.27 50.11
CA TYR A 554 -18.19 17.52 49.79
C TYR A 554 -17.62 18.73 50.54
N GLY A 555 -16.30 18.75 50.74
CA GLY A 555 -15.55 19.91 51.23
C GLY A 555 -14.50 20.37 50.22
N ASP A 556 -14.49 21.66 49.87
CA ASP A 556 -13.57 22.25 48.89
C ASP A 556 -12.59 23.22 49.58
N TYR A 557 -11.35 23.24 49.07
CA TYR A 557 -10.27 24.12 49.49
C TYR A 557 -9.91 25.00 48.29
N SER A 558 -10.23 26.28 48.36
CA SER A 558 -10.08 27.23 47.24
C SER A 558 -9.19 28.42 47.63
N MET A 559 -8.43 28.91 46.65
CA MET A 559 -7.56 30.08 46.79
C MET A 559 -8.38 31.35 46.53
N ASN A 560 -8.21 32.36 47.38
CA ASN A 560 -8.86 33.65 47.21
C ASN A 560 -8.16 34.49 46.13
N PRO A 561 -8.78 35.58 45.66
CA PRO A 561 -8.19 36.46 44.64
C PRO A 561 -6.87 37.14 45.04
N GLU A 562 -6.52 37.16 46.34
CA GLU A 562 -5.26 37.69 46.86
C GLU A 562 -4.13 36.64 46.94
N GLY A 563 -4.35 35.43 46.39
CA GLY A 563 -3.35 34.35 46.36
C GLY A 563 -3.21 33.60 47.70
N GLN A 564 -4.13 33.81 48.63
CA GLN A 564 -4.15 33.13 49.92
C GLN A 564 -5.20 32.02 49.92
N TRP A 565 -4.82 30.82 50.35
CA TRP A 565 -5.76 29.72 50.51
C TRP A 565 -6.74 30.00 51.67
N THR A 566 -8.04 30.06 51.37
CA THR A 566 -9.10 30.37 52.35
C THR A 566 -9.76 29.11 52.93
N SER A 567 -10.32 29.25 54.14
CA SER A 567 -10.90 28.19 54.95
C SER A 567 -12.16 27.56 54.35
N TYR A 568 -12.06 26.26 54.04
CA TYR A 568 -13.09 25.22 53.86
C TYR A 568 -14.55 25.67 53.66
N THR A 569 -15.09 25.39 52.46
CA THR A 569 -16.53 25.47 52.18
C THR A 569 -17.11 24.06 52.02
N SER A 570 -18.16 23.71 52.75
CA SER A 570 -18.85 22.41 52.65
C SER A 570 -20.23 22.55 51.99
N GLY A 571 -20.58 21.62 51.09
CA GLY A 571 -21.88 21.60 50.38
C GLY A 571 -22.51 20.21 50.31
N THR A 572 -23.82 20.15 50.01
CA THR A 572 -24.60 18.90 49.85
C THR A 572 -25.46 18.93 48.57
N LEU A 573 -25.51 17.81 47.86
CA LEU A 573 -26.26 17.55 46.63
C LEU A 573 -27.21 16.34 46.84
N THR A 574 -28.45 16.39 46.37
CA THR A 574 -29.46 15.31 46.56
C THR A 574 -29.53 14.41 45.32
N MET A 575 -29.59 13.08 45.47
CA MET A 575 -29.67 12.11 44.34
C MET A 575 -30.88 11.15 44.49
N GLN A 576 -31.45 10.67 43.38
CA GLN A 576 -32.54 9.66 43.35
C GLN A 576 -32.02 8.22 43.12
N PRO A 577 -32.64 7.18 43.72
CA PRO A 577 -32.19 5.79 43.60
C PRO A 577 -32.66 5.08 42.31
N PRO A 578 -31.88 4.12 41.75
CA PRO A 578 -32.17 3.45 40.47
C PRO A 578 -33.03 2.16 40.60
N PRO A 579 -33.81 1.77 39.56
CA PRO A 579 -34.58 0.52 39.52
C PRO A 579 -33.85 -0.67 38.84
N GLU A 580 -34.23 -1.90 39.20
CA GLU A 580 -33.69 -3.17 38.67
C GLU A 580 -34.39 -3.65 37.38
N ILE A 581 -33.66 -4.33 36.47
CA ILE A 581 -34.17 -4.85 35.17
C ILE A 581 -33.86 -6.36 35.04
N ASN A 582 -34.83 -7.13 34.53
CA ASN A 582 -34.81 -8.59 34.34
C ASN A 582 -34.60 -8.98 32.86
N SER A 583 -34.01 -10.14 32.57
CA SER A 583 -33.45 -10.55 31.26
C SER A 583 -34.40 -11.36 30.34
N CYS A 584 -34.41 -11.02 29.04
CA CYS A 584 -35.17 -11.58 27.88
C CYS A 584 -36.65 -11.14 27.73
N VAL A 585 -37.02 -10.64 26.54
CA VAL A 585 -38.40 -10.36 26.08
C VAL A 585 -38.97 -11.61 25.38
N GLN A 586 -40.17 -12.06 25.78
CA GLN A 586 -40.83 -13.25 25.23
C GLN A 586 -41.75 -12.91 24.05
N VAL A 587 -41.76 -13.75 23.00
CA VAL A 587 -42.59 -13.58 21.77
C VAL A 587 -43.41 -14.86 21.47
N CYS A 588 -44.53 -14.72 20.75
CA CYS A 588 -45.44 -15.81 20.35
C CYS A 588 -45.76 -15.79 18.84
N ARG A 589 -46.15 -16.95 18.27
CA ARG A 589 -46.49 -17.11 16.84
C ARG A 589 -47.97 -17.42 16.65
N VAL A 590 -48.66 -16.72 15.75
CA VAL A 590 -50.06 -16.93 15.36
C VAL A 590 -50.19 -17.23 13.86
N LYS A 591 -51.26 -17.89 13.43
CA LYS A 591 -51.61 -18.12 12.03
C LYS A 591 -52.96 -17.48 11.64
N VAL A 592 -53.06 -16.99 10.42
CA VAL A 592 -54.27 -16.39 9.80
C VAL A 592 -54.61 -17.17 8.53
N ALA A 593 -55.89 -17.45 8.29
CA ALA A 593 -56.33 -18.08 7.05
C ALA A 593 -56.35 -17.05 5.90
N ALA A 594 -55.62 -17.34 4.82
CA ALA A 594 -55.53 -16.52 3.60
C ALA A 594 -56.01 -17.32 2.37
N SER A 595 -56.36 -16.63 1.27
CA SER A 595 -56.79 -17.25 0.01
C SER A 595 -55.82 -16.93 -1.12
N ASP A 596 -55.40 -17.95 -1.86
CA ASP A 596 -54.52 -17.85 -3.03
C ASP A 596 -55.29 -17.29 -4.24
N THR A 597 -54.87 -16.11 -4.73
CA THR A 597 -55.45 -15.44 -5.91
C THR A 597 -54.40 -15.07 -6.96
N HIS A 598 -53.20 -15.65 -6.90
CA HIS A 598 -52.12 -15.32 -7.83
C HIS A 598 -52.36 -15.89 -9.23
N ALA A 599 -51.77 -15.27 -10.26
CA ALA A 599 -51.93 -15.67 -11.65
C ALA A 599 -50.78 -16.59 -12.08
N SER A 600 -51.11 -17.76 -12.62
CA SER A 600 -50.18 -18.66 -13.29
C SER A 600 -50.35 -18.57 -14.81
N SER A 601 -49.41 -19.14 -15.57
CA SER A 601 -49.49 -19.22 -17.05
C SER A 601 -50.69 -20.03 -17.57
N THR A 602 -51.40 -20.78 -16.72
CA THR A 602 -52.65 -21.49 -17.03
C THR A 602 -53.92 -20.77 -16.56
N GLY A 603 -53.80 -19.58 -15.96
CA GLY A 603 -54.90 -18.80 -15.39
C GLY A 603 -54.79 -18.61 -13.88
N ASN A 604 -55.87 -18.11 -13.25
CA ASN A 604 -55.95 -17.86 -11.81
C ASN A 604 -55.85 -19.19 -11.02
N THR A 605 -54.98 -19.25 -10.00
CA THR A 605 -54.74 -20.44 -9.15
C THR A 605 -56.01 -21.01 -8.49
N SER A 606 -57.06 -20.19 -8.32
CA SER A 606 -58.39 -20.61 -7.84
C SER A 606 -59.16 -21.55 -8.78
N SER A 607 -58.72 -21.73 -10.03
CA SER A 607 -59.44 -22.53 -11.04
C SER A 607 -59.05 -24.01 -11.05
N TYR A 608 -57.98 -24.41 -10.36
CA TYR A 608 -57.51 -25.80 -10.33
C TYR A 608 -57.04 -26.32 -8.96
N ASN A 609 -57.08 -25.50 -7.89
CA ASN A 609 -56.79 -25.96 -6.53
C ASN A 609 -58.01 -26.61 -5.85
N LEU A 610 -57.83 -27.82 -5.29
CA LEU A 610 -58.89 -28.57 -4.59
C LEU A 610 -59.23 -28.01 -3.18
N SER A 611 -58.44 -27.07 -2.67
CA SER A 611 -58.67 -26.37 -1.39
C SER A 611 -57.99 -25.00 -1.42
N ASN A 612 -58.77 -23.92 -1.36
CA ASN A 612 -58.31 -22.54 -1.53
C ASN A 612 -57.89 -21.85 -0.22
N GLN A 613 -57.42 -22.62 0.78
CA GLN A 613 -57.03 -22.10 2.09
C GLN A 613 -55.52 -22.23 2.32
N MET A 614 -54.85 -21.09 2.45
CA MET A 614 -53.46 -20.95 2.90
C MET A 614 -53.42 -20.47 4.37
N ASN A 615 -52.29 -20.69 5.06
CA ASN A 615 -52.05 -20.13 6.40
C ASN A 615 -50.88 -19.15 6.34
N GLU A 616 -51.12 -17.89 6.70
CA GLU A 616 -50.11 -16.86 6.87
C GLU A 616 -49.71 -16.80 8.36
N TYR A 617 -48.41 -16.68 8.68
CA TYR A 617 -47.92 -16.67 10.07
C TYR A 617 -47.49 -15.27 10.49
N SER A 618 -47.82 -14.87 11.72
CA SER A 618 -47.50 -13.56 12.30
C SER A 618 -46.95 -13.70 13.72
N TYR A 619 -46.01 -12.86 14.14
CA TYR A 619 -45.35 -12.90 15.45
C TYR A 619 -45.75 -11.71 16.31
N LYS A 620 -45.95 -11.93 17.62
CA LYS A 620 -46.41 -10.89 18.56
C LYS A 620 -45.63 -10.89 19.86
N ASN A 621 -45.50 -9.70 20.44
CA ASN A 621 -44.96 -9.52 21.79
C ASN A 621 -45.92 -10.10 22.83
N CYS A 622 -45.34 -10.73 23.84
CA CYS A 622 -46.07 -11.19 25.00
C CYS A 622 -46.11 -10.12 26.08
N ASP A 623 -47.30 -9.76 26.53
CA ASP A 623 -47.49 -8.90 27.69
C ASP A 623 -47.76 -9.78 28.91
N ASN A 624 -46.88 -9.72 29.93
CA ASN A 624 -46.90 -10.61 31.10
C ASN A 624 -47.11 -12.11 30.76
N GLY A 625 -46.44 -12.61 29.72
CA GLY A 625 -46.52 -14.02 29.31
C GLY A 625 -47.81 -14.41 28.57
N THR A 626 -48.60 -13.44 28.10
CA THR A 626 -49.83 -13.70 27.34
C THR A 626 -49.72 -13.19 25.91
N CYS A 627 -50.05 -14.03 24.93
CA CYS A 627 -50.03 -13.69 23.50
C CYS A 627 -51.30 -12.91 23.08
N GLY A 628 -51.13 -11.74 22.44
CA GLY A 628 -52.23 -10.89 21.96
C GLY A 628 -52.91 -11.37 20.67
N VAL A 629 -53.57 -12.54 20.72
CA VAL A 629 -54.30 -13.13 19.58
C VAL A 629 -55.51 -12.27 19.19
N LYS A 630 -55.61 -11.84 17.93
CA LYS A 630 -56.73 -11.07 17.40
C LYS A 630 -57.82 -12.01 16.82
N PRO A 631 -59.08 -11.55 16.68
CA PRO A 631 -60.14 -12.33 16.04
C PRO A 631 -59.76 -12.74 14.60
N GLY A 632 -59.79 -14.03 14.29
CA GLY A 632 -59.36 -14.59 13.00
C GLY A 632 -57.94 -15.20 12.99
N GLU A 633 -57.18 -15.01 14.07
CA GLU A 633 -55.88 -15.63 14.29
C GLU A 633 -55.98 -16.87 15.19
N THR A 634 -55.12 -17.86 14.97
CA THR A 634 -54.97 -19.03 15.85
C THR A 634 -53.55 -19.07 16.42
N LEU A 635 -53.39 -19.25 17.73
CA LEU A 635 -52.08 -19.41 18.35
C LEU A 635 -51.40 -20.70 17.87
N VAL A 636 -50.13 -20.59 17.48
CA VAL A 636 -49.29 -21.69 17.01
C VAL A 636 -48.22 -22.02 18.04
N ASP A 637 -47.46 -21.02 18.51
CA ASP A 637 -46.45 -21.17 19.57
C ASP A 637 -46.64 -20.12 20.67
N ASP A 638 -46.46 -20.55 21.91
CA ASP A 638 -46.65 -19.72 23.11
C ASP A 638 -45.38 -18.95 23.51
N CYS A 639 -45.56 -17.96 24.39
CA CYS A 639 -44.55 -16.98 24.80
C CYS A 639 -43.23 -17.61 25.27
N SER A 640 -42.17 -17.48 24.46
CA SER A 640 -40.84 -18.00 24.77
C SER A 640 -39.73 -17.16 24.11
N CYS A 641 -38.47 -17.34 24.54
CA CYS A 641 -37.30 -16.76 23.87
C CYS A 641 -36.99 -17.67 22.66
N GLN A 642 -37.38 -17.29 21.44
CA GLN A 642 -37.27 -18.12 20.23
C GLN A 642 -36.18 -17.63 19.25
N THR A 643 -35.70 -18.54 18.39
CA THR A 643 -34.69 -18.31 17.33
C THR A 643 -35.19 -18.84 15.97
N ASN A 644 -35.31 -17.99 14.95
CA ASN A 644 -35.83 -18.34 13.61
C ASN A 644 -34.77 -18.12 12.50
N PHE A 645 -34.51 -19.15 11.68
CA PHE A 645 -33.36 -19.20 10.75
C PHE A 645 -33.59 -18.49 9.39
N ASN A 646 -34.79 -18.52 8.80
CA ASN A 646 -35.03 -17.88 7.50
C ASN A 646 -35.04 -16.35 7.60
N GLU A 647 -35.60 -15.82 8.69
CA GLU A 647 -35.52 -14.40 9.04
C GLU A 647 -34.10 -14.01 9.47
N ALA A 648 -33.35 -14.93 10.10
CA ALA A 648 -31.93 -14.73 10.36
C ALA A 648 -31.11 -14.69 9.06
N PHE A 649 -31.46 -15.44 8.01
CA PHE A 649 -30.77 -15.40 6.73
C PHE A 649 -31.02 -14.06 6.00
N THR A 650 -32.27 -13.61 5.89
CA THR A 650 -32.58 -12.29 5.32
C THR A 650 -31.97 -11.16 6.14
N ALA A 651 -31.99 -11.26 7.47
CA ALA A 651 -31.32 -10.32 8.35
C ALA A 651 -29.79 -10.35 8.20
N MET A 652 -29.16 -11.53 8.03
CA MET A 652 -27.73 -11.64 7.77
C MET A 652 -27.34 -11.12 6.39
N GLN A 653 -28.20 -11.26 5.38
CA GLN A 653 -27.96 -10.70 4.04
C GLN A 653 -28.16 -9.18 4.02
N LEU A 654 -29.17 -8.64 4.72
CA LEU A 654 -29.33 -7.19 4.91
C LEU A 654 -28.21 -6.60 5.78
N LEU A 655 -27.76 -7.30 6.81
CA LEU A 655 -26.59 -6.90 7.62
C LEU A 655 -25.28 -7.03 6.85
N ARG A 656 -25.16 -7.99 5.93
CA ARG A 656 -24.02 -8.10 5.02
C ARG A 656 -23.99 -6.91 4.06
N LEU A 657 -25.12 -6.56 3.44
CA LEU A 657 -25.23 -5.39 2.56
C LEU A 657 -24.98 -4.08 3.33
N ALA A 658 -25.52 -3.95 4.54
CA ALA A 658 -25.22 -2.82 5.41
C ALA A 658 -23.76 -2.81 5.90
N GLY A 659 -23.14 -3.98 6.08
CA GLY A 659 -21.73 -4.12 6.44
C GLY A 659 -20.79 -3.72 5.30
N GLU A 660 -21.14 -4.09 4.06
CA GLU A 660 -20.46 -3.64 2.83
C GLU A 660 -20.60 -2.11 2.65
N ASP A 661 -21.72 -1.50 3.10
CA ASP A 661 -21.94 -0.04 3.11
C ASP A 661 -21.20 0.68 4.27
N VAL A 662 -20.96 0.02 5.41
CA VAL A 662 -20.14 0.55 6.51
C VAL A 662 -18.64 0.48 6.19
N GLU A 663 -18.19 -0.50 5.40
CA GLU A 663 -16.81 -0.53 4.86
C GLU A 663 -16.58 0.52 3.75
N CYS A 664 -17.64 1.00 3.09
CA CYS A 664 -17.57 1.98 2.01
C CYS A 664 -18.13 3.37 2.35
N ALA A 665 -18.49 3.65 3.61
CA ALA A 665 -18.86 5.00 4.05
C ALA A 665 -17.58 5.80 4.39
N PRO A 666 -17.19 6.79 3.57
CA PRO A 666 -16.10 7.69 3.94
C PRO A 666 -16.56 8.54 5.12
N TYR A 667 -15.82 8.45 6.24
CA TYR A 667 -15.85 9.47 7.29
C TYR A 667 -14.72 10.46 7.10
#